data_AF-A0A3P9DRW4-F1
#
_entry.id   AF-A0A3P9DRW4-F1
#
_cell.length_a   1.000
_cell.length_b   1.000
_cell.length_c   1.000
_cell.angle_alpha   90.00
_cell.angle_beta   90.00
_cell.angle_gamma   90.00
#
_symmetry.space_group_name_H-M   'P 1'
#
loop_
_entity.id
_entity.type
_entity.pdbx_description
1 polymer ?
#
loop_
_entity_poly.entity_id
_entity_poly.type
_entity_poly.pdbx_seq_one_letter_code
_entity_poly.pdbx_strand_id
1 'polypeptide(L)'
;RDFNPFKLPFSLFQLSNLARISPKSKPTFTSDLCLLEDVGLEQNYRTKLSLSEILVLNRKTISDDTLEYKSDLPWHFLKKLMMVNVTARSVTYVSDCGLNCADKSENTDSDLDDLFDSPNTDDMPNPLDIITALFLCSDGFVQQEMALKMSMCQFSVPLLLPNCDTNQCTLMLWAMRDIVKEYRPSSLSESKGFIEDRIVLSKLPMISFVRLGECSLSKSEILNKLLTNSQQHHETFVHRNMECGDSPRRISNGLTEITWYLPCGNTNIDIFSQPVAVANLHGDIESFETQYSFLCQTSAAVFVFFDHLDSECSLLTNQNRKAQIYLVGNYESKCFSKDVLKKVQTKLDLTKNNIIIKTKQKNDADFVKDLRKTVRDAVENSNMKITIEQMADFAHELGILVDEDSPECQKAKKNAQAITGEIQDIHRFKKISFHDKRRKNIGYKSWIKNTEDYKSDLHLKKEELRKKQNSYGMLTAITCFINALSSPGTERFYFLKLMRMNLDNMSRVKLSELQEKYKEKCKNSENKEEIKKIDRQISNSSLGTEHFFREMGQIYEASLSLTQTDPARQQLQHLPKLCAELLLDGFPLELVDGDASNIPLRWVSDVLSQLITVLGVQGTGKSTLLNTMFGVQFAVSSGRCTRGAFMLLIKINEDTKKVLNCDFMLIIDTEGLKSSELAQLDNSYEHDNELATLVVGLSDVTIVNIAMENSPEMKDILQIVVHAFLRMKEVGKKPKCVFVHQNVSSVSAHEKNLRDRKLLLEQLNEMTQAAAKMEKKEENKSFTDVMEYSPDTGNWYILGLWNGNPPMAPVNAGYSEAVYELKKHIIQLLRNSESSYFMQNLLQFLKLGKTSQKTRQKKVSKCHFATSKRK
;
A
#
# COMPACT_ATOMS: atom_id res chain seq x y z
N ARG A 1 2.99 57.64 8.66
CA ARG A 1 3.29 58.10 7.30
C ARG A 1 4.41 57.21 6.72
N ASP A 2 4.01 56.04 6.27
CA ASP A 2 3.97 55.72 4.84
C ASP A 2 5.29 55.53 4.07
N PHE A 3 5.42 54.29 3.55
CA PHE A 3 6.01 53.87 2.26
C PHE A 3 7.50 53.46 2.15
N ASN A 4 7.71 52.14 2.24
CA ASN A 4 8.03 51.23 1.11
C ASN A 4 9.28 51.50 0.24
N PRO A 5 10.18 50.50 0.13
CA PRO A 5 10.95 50.28 -1.09
C PRO A 5 10.93 48.81 -1.59
N PHE A 6 10.39 48.60 -2.79
CA PHE A 6 10.65 47.43 -3.64
C PHE A 6 11.55 47.88 -4.81
N LYS A 7 12.74 47.25 -4.99
CA LYS A 7 13.37 46.85 -6.28
C LYS A 7 14.88 46.54 -6.13
N LEU A 8 15.21 45.24 -6.28
CA LEU A 8 16.25 44.59 -7.14
C LEU A 8 17.44 45.43 -7.68
N PRO A 9 18.65 44.83 -7.89
CA PRO A 9 18.81 43.53 -8.57
C PRO A 9 19.95 42.57 -8.11
N PHE A 10 20.01 41.42 -8.79
CA PHE A 10 21.09 40.41 -8.77
C PHE A 10 22.47 40.96 -9.20
N SER A 11 23.56 40.53 -8.54
CA SER A 11 24.59 39.63 -9.11
C SER A 11 25.92 39.65 -8.32
N LEU A 12 26.64 38.51 -8.35
CA LEU A 12 28.08 38.31 -8.11
C LEU A 12 28.74 38.88 -6.82
N PHE A 13 29.34 38.02 -6.00
CA PHE A 13 30.82 37.90 -5.91
C PHE A 13 31.31 36.71 -5.04
N GLN A 14 32.10 35.83 -5.67
CA GLN A 14 33.23 35.01 -5.16
C GLN A 14 33.20 34.27 -3.81
N LEU A 15 33.13 32.93 -3.93
CA LEU A 15 34.21 32.00 -3.54
C LEU A 15 35.40 32.58 -2.73
N SER A 16 35.47 32.29 -1.43
CA SER A 16 36.72 31.92 -0.73
C SER A 16 36.46 31.55 0.73
N ASN A 17 36.51 30.25 1.06
CA ASN A 17 36.82 29.74 2.41
C ASN A 17 37.02 28.22 2.40
N LEU A 18 38.01 27.75 1.62
CA LEU A 18 38.55 26.40 1.75
C LEU A 18 39.74 26.43 2.71
N ALA A 19 39.46 26.35 4.01
CA ALA A 19 40.49 26.12 5.02
C ALA A 19 40.94 24.65 4.98
N ARG A 20 42.26 24.44 4.90
CA ARG A 20 42.91 23.14 4.67
C ARG A 20 42.53 22.11 5.74
N ILE A 21 41.90 21.01 5.33
CA ILE A 21 41.93 19.73 6.06
C ILE A 21 42.90 18.81 5.32
N SER A 22 43.84 18.22 6.04
CA SER A 22 44.85 17.30 5.51
C SER A 22 44.22 16.05 4.87
N PRO A 23 44.79 15.49 3.79
CA PRO A 23 44.27 14.28 3.17
C PRO A 23 44.46 13.09 4.11
N LYS A 24 43.41 12.71 4.84
CA LYS A 24 43.30 11.35 5.36
C LYS A 24 43.14 10.42 4.15
N SER A 25 43.88 9.32 4.18
CA SER A 25 43.94 8.30 3.13
C SER A 25 42.56 7.99 2.53
N LYS A 26 42.43 8.07 1.21
CA LYS A 26 41.32 7.42 0.50
C LYS A 26 41.30 5.94 0.92
N PRO A 27 40.18 5.38 1.40
CA PRO A 27 40.08 3.93 1.49
C PRO A 27 40.21 3.36 0.07
N THR A 28 40.99 2.30 -0.08
CA THR A 28 41.06 1.53 -1.32
C THR A 28 39.71 0.86 -1.53
N PHE A 29 39.00 1.25 -2.59
CA PHE A 29 37.68 0.69 -2.90
C PHE A 29 37.79 -0.79 -3.31
N THR A 30 36.90 -1.62 -2.78
CA THR A 30 36.68 -3.00 -3.23
C THR A 30 35.89 -3.01 -4.54
N SER A 31 35.95 -4.12 -5.28
CA SER A 31 35.29 -4.32 -6.59
C SER A 31 33.78 -4.08 -6.59
N ASP A 32 33.15 -4.21 -5.42
CA ASP A 32 31.70 -4.43 -5.32
C ASP A 32 30.92 -3.11 -5.20
N LEU A 33 31.59 -2.02 -4.75
CA LEU A 33 31.03 -0.66 -4.80
C LEU A 33 30.81 -0.15 -6.22
N CYS A 34 31.56 -0.68 -7.20
CA CYS A 34 31.47 -0.27 -8.61
C CYS A 34 30.03 -0.39 -9.15
N LEU A 35 29.23 -1.37 -8.70
CA LEU A 35 27.84 -1.47 -9.16
C LEU A 35 26.98 -0.30 -8.65
N LEU A 36 27.15 0.13 -7.40
CA LEU A 36 26.36 1.23 -6.83
C LEU A 36 26.69 2.57 -7.51
N GLU A 37 27.92 2.71 -8.01
CA GLU A 37 28.32 3.80 -8.90
C GLU A 37 27.67 3.65 -10.29
N ASP A 38 27.76 2.46 -10.93
CA ASP A 38 27.18 2.16 -12.25
C ASP A 38 25.67 2.43 -12.33
N VAL A 39 24.92 2.11 -11.26
CA VAL A 39 23.46 2.35 -11.18
C VAL A 39 23.08 3.67 -10.48
N GLY A 40 24.05 4.52 -10.15
CA GLY A 40 23.81 5.87 -9.62
C GLY A 40 23.21 5.94 -8.22
N LEU A 41 23.44 4.93 -7.37
CA LEU A 41 22.90 4.83 -6.00
C LEU A 41 23.96 5.06 -4.89
N GLU A 42 25.22 5.35 -5.21
CA GLU A 42 26.32 5.55 -4.24
C GLU A 42 25.97 6.56 -3.12
N GLN A 43 25.36 7.70 -3.46
CA GLN A 43 24.93 8.69 -2.47
C GLN A 43 23.81 8.14 -1.56
N ASN A 44 22.83 7.44 -2.14
CA ASN A 44 21.72 6.84 -1.43
C ASN A 44 22.14 5.70 -0.50
N TYR A 45 23.26 5.03 -0.77
CA TYR A 45 23.82 4.05 0.17
C TYR A 45 24.13 4.69 1.54
N ARG A 46 24.55 5.96 1.57
CA ARG A 46 24.85 6.71 2.81
C ARG A 46 23.65 7.46 3.38
N THR A 47 22.87 8.15 2.55
CA THR A 47 21.75 8.98 3.04
C THR A 47 20.46 8.19 3.27
N LYS A 48 20.34 7.03 2.62
CA LYS A 48 19.12 6.24 2.42
C LYS A 48 18.04 6.95 1.61
N LEU A 49 17.29 6.19 0.81
CA LEU A 49 16.05 6.62 0.16
C LEU A 49 14.92 6.62 1.18
N SER A 50 14.18 7.72 1.24
CA SER A 50 12.97 7.85 2.04
C SER A 50 11.71 7.67 1.22
N LEU A 51 10.61 7.27 1.86
CA LEU A 51 9.30 7.15 1.21
C LEU A 51 8.85 8.51 0.63
N SER A 52 9.22 9.61 1.30
CA SER A 52 8.89 10.97 0.87
C SER A 52 9.49 11.33 -0.49
N GLU A 53 10.64 10.76 -0.86
CA GLU A 53 11.35 10.99 -2.13
C GLU A 53 10.78 10.12 -3.26
N ILE A 54 10.36 8.88 -2.95
CA ILE A 54 9.76 7.95 -3.93
C ILE A 54 8.36 8.40 -4.34
N LEU A 55 7.60 8.99 -3.40
CA LEU A 55 6.25 9.49 -3.67
C LEU A 55 6.22 10.81 -4.46
N VAL A 56 7.36 11.49 -4.67
CA VAL A 56 7.39 12.80 -5.36
C VAL A 56 6.99 12.66 -6.83
N LEU A 57 6.08 13.53 -7.29
CA LEU A 57 5.73 13.63 -8.70
C LEU A 57 6.85 14.30 -9.50
N ASN A 58 7.63 13.47 -10.20
CA ASN A 58 8.75 13.84 -11.06
C ASN A 58 8.37 13.72 -12.54
N ARG A 59 9.06 14.43 -13.44
CA ARG A 59 8.91 14.27 -14.89
C ARG A 59 9.03 12.80 -15.31
N LYS A 60 10.10 12.10 -14.87
CA LYS A 60 10.33 10.65 -15.08
C LYS A 60 9.21 9.72 -14.56
N THR A 61 8.35 10.19 -13.65
CA THR A 61 7.18 9.40 -13.17
C THR A 61 5.93 9.59 -14.05
N ILE A 62 5.95 10.50 -15.02
CA ILE A 62 4.82 10.92 -15.86
C ILE A 62 5.09 10.61 -17.33
N SER A 63 6.34 10.68 -17.77
CA SER A 63 6.80 10.27 -19.10
C SER A 63 7.16 8.79 -19.17
N ASP A 64 7.09 8.25 -20.39
CA ASP A 64 7.60 6.92 -20.77
C ASP A 64 8.94 7.07 -21.47
N ASP A 65 9.80 7.95 -20.93
CA ASP A 65 11.11 8.21 -21.52
C ASP A 65 11.89 6.89 -21.62
N THR A 66 12.49 6.65 -22.79
CA THR A 66 13.33 5.49 -23.04
C THR A 66 14.48 5.45 -22.03
N LEU A 67 14.84 4.26 -21.58
CA LEU A 67 15.97 4.07 -20.67
C LEU A 67 17.27 4.33 -21.44
N GLU A 68 17.82 5.53 -21.27
CA GLU A 68 19.07 6.01 -21.90
C GLU A 68 20.32 5.63 -21.06
N TYR A 69 20.19 5.45 -19.74
CA TYR A 69 21.32 5.23 -18.83
C TYR A 69 21.07 4.10 -17.84
N LYS A 70 22.14 3.37 -17.46
CA LYS A 70 22.11 2.34 -16.39
C LYS A 70 21.57 2.88 -15.06
N SER A 71 21.85 4.14 -14.76
CA SER A 71 21.38 4.83 -13.54
C SER A 71 19.87 5.02 -13.46
N ASP A 72 19.13 4.84 -14.57
CA ASP A 72 17.66 4.89 -14.57
C ASP A 72 17.00 3.54 -14.23
N LEU A 73 17.74 2.43 -14.30
CA LEU A 73 17.21 1.08 -14.04
C LEU A 73 16.57 0.93 -12.64
N PRO A 74 17.20 1.38 -11.53
CA PRO A 74 16.61 1.23 -10.20
C PRO A 74 15.36 2.09 -10.02
N TRP A 75 15.35 3.30 -10.60
CA TRP A 75 14.20 4.21 -10.55
C TRP A 75 13.01 3.68 -11.37
N HIS A 76 13.28 3.04 -12.51
CA HIS A 76 12.25 2.39 -13.33
C HIS A 76 11.66 1.15 -12.63
N PHE A 77 12.52 0.32 -12.01
CA PHE A 77 12.08 -0.78 -11.16
C PHE A 77 11.17 -0.27 -10.02
N LEU A 78 11.60 0.76 -9.27
CA LEU A 78 10.79 1.37 -8.21
C LEU A 78 9.46 1.92 -8.74
N LYS A 79 9.47 2.67 -9.85
CA LYS A 79 8.25 3.23 -10.48
C LYS A 79 7.23 2.13 -10.80
N LYS A 80 7.65 1.07 -11.51
CA LYS A 80 6.79 -0.07 -11.85
C LYS A 80 6.34 -0.84 -10.60
N LEU A 81 7.22 -1.03 -9.61
CA LEU A 81 6.92 -1.76 -8.39
C LEU A 81 5.88 -1.04 -7.51
N MET A 82 5.98 0.28 -7.35
CA MET A 82 5.01 1.07 -6.56
C MET A 82 3.61 1.03 -7.20
N MET A 83 3.55 0.89 -8.53
CA MET A 83 2.34 0.66 -9.34
C MET A 83 1.91 -0.82 -9.40
N VAL A 84 2.57 -1.71 -8.66
CA VAL A 84 2.31 -3.17 -8.61
C VAL A 84 2.33 -3.84 -9.99
N ASN A 85 3.13 -3.31 -10.91
CA ASN A 85 3.24 -3.85 -12.27
C ASN A 85 4.19 -5.05 -12.27
N VAL A 86 3.67 -6.23 -12.63
CA VAL A 86 4.44 -7.50 -12.68
C VAL A 86 5.60 -7.49 -13.68
N THR A 87 5.65 -6.53 -14.61
CA THR A 87 6.80 -6.33 -15.52
C THR A 87 7.95 -5.54 -14.88
N ALA A 88 7.90 -5.23 -13.58
CA ALA A 88 8.94 -4.47 -12.89
C ALA A 88 10.35 -5.08 -12.96
N ARG A 89 10.47 -6.41 -13.13
CA ARG A 89 11.77 -7.12 -13.28
C ARG A 89 12.26 -7.22 -14.72
N SER A 90 11.41 -6.95 -15.72
CA SER A 90 11.77 -6.88 -17.13
C SER A 90 12.20 -5.46 -17.47
N VAL A 91 13.49 -5.19 -17.31
CA VAL A 91 14.08 -3.86 -17.51
C VAL A 91 15.41 -3.96 -18.26
N THR A 92 15.32 -3.86 -19.58
CA THR A 92 16.45 -3.55 -20.46
C THR A 92 16.51 -2.05 -20.73
N TYR A 93 17.73 -1.50 -20.88
CA TYR A 93 17.94 -0.16 -21.43
C TYR A 93 18.48 -0.26 -22.86
N VAL A 94 18.21 0.73 -23.70
CA VAL A 94 18.70 0.72 -25.07
C VAL A 94 20.13 1.26 -25.05
N SER A 95 21.12 0.38 -25.23
CA SER A 95 22.47 0.83 -25.51
C SER A 95 22.55 1.34 -26.95
N ASP A 96 23.26 2.45 -27.18
CA ASP A 96 23.49 3.03 -28.51
C ASP A 96 24.17 2.07 -29.52
N CYS A 97 24.68 0.94 -29.03
CA CYS A 97 25.25 -0.13 -29.86
C CYS A 97 24.19 -0.82 -30.75
N GLY A 98 22.89 -0.79 -30.37
CA GLY A 98 21.82 -1.47 -31.12
C GLY A 98 21.30 -0.72 -32.35
N LEU A 99 21.42 0.62 -32.39
CA LEU A 99 20.83 1.44 -33.46
C LEU A 99 21.61 1.36 -34.79
N ASN A 100 22.91 1.02 -34.75
CA ASN A 100 23.76 0.94 -35.94
C ASN A 100 23.58 -0.36 -36.78
N CYS A 101 22.66 -1.24 -36.39
CA CYS A 101 22.34 -2.48 -37.13
C CYS A 101 21.06 -2.38 -37.96
N ALA A 102 20.21 -1.36 -37.76
CA ALA A 102 18.96 -1.20 -38.49
C ALA A 102 19.10 -0.46 -39.84
N ASP A 103 20.14 0.37 -39.99
CA ASP A 103 20.42 1.16 -41.20
C ASP A 103 21.60 0.61 -42.03
N LYS A 104 21.78 -0.72 -42.06
CA LYS A 104 22.64 -1.36 -43.06
C LYS A 104 21.80 -1.81 -44.26
N SER A 105 22.00 -1.09 -45.36
CA SER A 105 21.49 -1.38 -46.71
C SER A 105 21.55 -2.87 -47.09
N GLU A 106 20.59 -3.31 -47.90
CA GLU A 106 20.56 -4.62 -48.57
C GLU A 106 21.91 -4.95 -49.27
N ASN A 107 22.78 -5.67 -48.56
CA ASN A 107 23.96 -6.32 -49.11
C ASN A 107 23.91 -7.79 -48.67
N THR A 108 23.65 -8.67 -49.62
CA THR A 108 23.53 -10.12 -49.41
C THR A 108 24.89 -10.79 -49.33
N ASP A 109 25.69 -10.37 -48.34
CA ASP A 109 26.89 -11.05 -47.83
C ASP A 109 27.04 -10.64 -46.35
N SER A 110 26.24 -11.25 -45.48
CA SER A 110 26.35 -11.10 -44.03
C SER A 110 27.22 -12.22 -43.47
N ASP A 111 28.31 -11.88 -42.81
CA ASP A 111 29.19 -12.85 -42.16
C ASP A 111 28.38 -13.66 -41.15
N LEU A 112 28.48 -14.99 -41.23
CA LEU A 112 27.77 -15.89 -40.34
C LEU A 112 28.29 -15.79 -38.89
N ASP A 113 29.47 -15.20 -38.71
CA ASP A 113 30.10 -14.95 -37.42
C ASP A 113 29.38 -13.83 -36.62
N ASP A 114 28.73 -12.86 -37.26
CA ASP A 114 27.88 -11.84 -36.59
C ASP A 114 26.67 -12.47 -35.84
N LEU A 115 26.31 -13.73 -36.15
CA LEU A 115 25.27 -14.49 -35.42
C LEU A 115 25.82 -15.23 -34.19
N PHE A 116 27.14 -15.37 -34.08
CA PHE A 116 27.82 -16.03 -32.96
C PHE A 116 28.48 -15.03 -32.00
N ASP A 117 28.74 -13.80 -32.45
CA ASP A 117 29.08 -12.68 -31.59
C ASP A 117 27.88 -12.30 -30.71
N SER A 118 27.90 -12.79 -29.47
CA SER A 118 26.92 -12.37 -28.46
C SER A 118 27.05 -10.87 -28.20
N PRO A 119 25.96 -10.08 -28.21
CA PRO A 119 26.02 -8.72 -27.69
C PRO A 119 26.52 -8.77 -26.24
N ASN A 120 27.34 -7.80 -25.82
CA ASN A 120 27.99 -7.79 -24.50
C ASN A 120 26.97 -7.74 -23.33
N THR A 121 26.42 -8.90 -22.94
CA THR A 121 25.47 -9.05 -21.82
C THR A 121 26.13 -8.88 -20.45
N ASP A 122 27.45 -8.96 -20.39
CA ASP A 122 28.28 -8.64 -19.21
C ASP A 122 28.08 -7.20 -18.70
N ASP A 123 27.61 -6.28 -19.55
CA ASP A 123 27.41 -4.88 -19.17
C ASP A 123 26.05 -4.61 -18.47
N MET A 124 25.12 -5.57 -18.54
CA MET A 124 23.78 -5.48 -17.94
C MET A 124 23.78 -5.96 -16.48
N PRO A 125 23.24 -5.18 -15.52
CA PRO A 125 23.14 -5.62 -14.12
C PRO A 125 22.02 -6.65 -13.93
N ASN A 126 22.29 -7.70 -13.15
CA ASN A 126 21.29 -8.73 -12.83
C ASN A 126 20.09 -8.12 -12.05
N PRO A 127 18.83 -8.50 -12.32
CA PRO A 127 17.68 -7.99 -11.58
C PRO A 127 17.75 -8.19 -10.06
N LEU A 128 18.40 -9.27 -9.59
CA LEU A 128 18.63 -9.49 -8.15
C LEU A 128 19.61 -8.48 -7.55
N ASP A 129 20.59 -8.03 -8.32
CA ASP A 129 21.53 -6.99 -7.90
C ASP A 129 20.81 -5.63 -7.81
N ILE A 130 19.95 -5.28 -8.76
CA ILE A 130 19.13 -4.05 -8.70
C ILE A 130 18.25 -4.06 -7.43
N ILE A 131 17.59 -5.19 -7.14
CA ILE A 131 16.78 -5.36 -5.92
C ILE A 131 17.66 -5.22 -4.67
N THR A 132 18.81 -5.89 -4.62
CA THR A 132 19.72 -5.87 -3.46
C THR A 132 20.27 -4.46 -3.21
N ALA A 133 20.70 -3.76 -4.26
CA ALA A 133 21.15 -2.37 -4.20
C ALA A 133 20.05 -1.45 -3.66
N LEU A 134 18.83 -1.57 -4.18
CA LEU A 134 17.70 -0.76 -3.71
C LEU A 134 17.38 -1.01 -2.24
N PHE A 135 17.35 -2.27 -1.77
CA PHE A 135 17.15 -2.56 -0.35
C PHE A 135 18.28 -1.98 0.52
N LEU A 136 19.54 -2.13 0.11
CA LEU A 136 20.70 -1.57 0.81
C LEU A 136 20.70 -0.04 0.85
N CYS A 137 20.23 0.62 -0.21
CA CYS A 137 20.18 2.07 -0.35
C CYS A 137 18.87 2.71 0.16
N SER A 138 17.99 1.95 0.81
CA SER A 138 16.68 2.41 1.29
C SER A 138 16.58 2.47 2.81
N ASP A 139 15.68 3.31 3.32
CA ASP A 139 15.28 3.29 4.74
C ASP A 139 14.32 2.12 5.04
N GLY A 140 14.09 1.84 6.32
CA GLY A 140 13.22 0.74 6.75
C GLY A 140 11.75 0.87 6.30
N PHE A 141 11.26 2.08 5.99
CA PHE A 141 9.88 2.29 5.52
C PHE A 141 9.77 2.00 4.02
N VAL A 142 10.77 2.39 3.23
CA VAL A 142 10.88 2.05 1.81
C VAL A 142 11.10 0.56 1.62
N GLN A 143 12.00 -0.06 2.39
CA GLN A 143 12.21 -1.53 2.37
C GLN A 143 10.90 -2.29 2.63
N GLN A 144 10.10 -1.81 3.59
CA GLN A 144 8.81 -2.40 3.94
C GLN A 144 7.75 -2.22 2.84
N GLU A 145 7.67 -1.04 2.22
CA GLU A 145 6.77 -0.81 1.09
C GLU A 145 7.18 -1.65 -0.14
N MET A 146 8.49 -1.73 -0.44
CA MET A 146 9.03 -2.59 -1.50
C MET A 146 8.65 -4.06 -1.27
N ALA A 147 8.90 -4.60 -0.07
CA ALA A 147 8.57 -5.99 0.26
C ALA A 147 7.05 -6.26 0.15
N LEU A 148 6.20 -5.33 0.59
CA LEU A 148 4.74 -5.42 0.43
C LEU A 148 4.35 -5.47 -1.06
N LYS A 149 4.84 -4.55 -1.87
CA LYS A 149 4.53 -4.46 -3.31
C LYS A 149 5.05 -5.67 -4.09
N MET A 150 6.26 -6.15 -3.78
CA MET A 150 6.83 -7.38 -4.34
C MET A 150 5.92 -8.58 -4.02
N SER A 151 5.47 -8.69 -2.78
CA SER A 151 4.55 -9.74 -2.32
C SER A 151 3.16 -9.68 -2.98
N MET A 152 2.71 -8.51 -3.46
CA MET A 152 1.49 -8.36 -4.28
C MET A 152 1.70 -8.77 -5.74
N CYS A 153 2.90 -8.55 -6.29
CA CYS A 153 3.30 -9.04 -7.62
C CYS A 153 3.59 -10.56 -7.66
N GLN A 154 3.46 -11.28 -6.54
CA GLN A 154 3.93 -12.66 -6.34
C GLN A 154 5.43 -12.83 -6.60
N PHE A 155 6.20 -11.77 -6.34
CA PHE A 155 7.66 -11.83 -6.33
C PHE A 155 8.12 -12.34 -4.98
N SER A 156 9.24 -13.07 -4.96
CA SER A 156 9.96 -13.40 -3.73
C SER A 156 10.52 -12.13 -3.07
N VAL A 157 10.53 -12.08 -1.75
CA VAL A 157 11.03 -10.94 -0.96
C VAL A 157 12.33 -11.30 -0.23
N PRO A 158 13.25 -10.36 0.04
CA PRO A 158 14.44 -10.66 0.84
C PRO A 158 14.09 -11.16 2.25
N LEU A 159 14.65 -12.31 2.64
CA LEU A 159 14.66 -12.84 4.01
C LEU A 159 15.99 -12.50 4.68
N LEU A 160 17.10 -12.90 4.05
CA LEU A 160 18.46 -12.53 4.45
C LEU A 160 19.08 -11.68 3.34
N LEU A 161 19.29 -10.39 3.60
CA LEU A 161 19.93 -9.44 2.69
C LEU A 161 21.46 -9.48 2.92
N PRO A 162 22.30 -9.72 1.90
CA PRO A 162 23.75 -9.68 2.05
C PRO A 162 24.24 -8.22 2.03
N ASN A 163 25.30 -7.93 2.78
CA ASN A 163 26.00 -6.64 2.72
C ASN A 163 27.43 -6.84 2.21
N CYS A 164 27.74 -6.22 1.07
CA CYS A 164 29.03 -6.37 0.37
C CYS A 164 30.21 -5.74 1.13
N ASP A 165 29.96 -4.69 1.91
CA ASP A 165 31.02 -3.97 2.63
C ASP A 165 31.52 -4.75 3.87
N THR A 166 30.67 -5.59 4.46
CA THR A 166 30.92 -6.21 5.78
C THR A 166 30.95 -7.73 5.76
N ASN A 167 30.58 -8.38 4.64
CA ASN A 167 30.31 -9.83 4.55
C ASN A 167 29.30 -10.36 5.59
N GLN A 168 28.52 -9.46 6.20
CA GLN A 168 27.42 -9.82 7.09
C GLN A 168 26.11 -9.86 6.30
N CYS A 169 25.11 -10.52 6.86
CA CYS A 169 23.74 -10.46 6.36
C CYS A 169 22.78 -9.91 7.42
N THR A 170 21.66 -9.38 6.95
CA THR A 170 20.59 -8.82 7.77
C THR A 170 19.31 -9.60 7.54
N LEU A 171 18.68 -10.09 8.61
CA LEU A 171 17.31 -10.60 8.61
C LEU A 171 16.33 -9.43 8.42
N MET A 172 15.57 -9.47 7.34
CA MET A 172 14.65 -8.40 6.92
C MET A 172 13.26 -8.53 7.59
N LEU A 173 13.25 -8.62 8.92
CA LEU A 173 12.03 -8.82 9.72
C LEU A 173 11.07 -7.63 9.61
N TRP A 174 11.56 -6.41 9.84
CA TRP A 174 10.80 -5.17 9.75
C TRP A 174 10.23 -4.96 8.35
N ALA A 175 11.02 -5.22 7.30
CA ALA A 175 10.54 -5.11 5.92
C ALA A 175 9.32 -6.01 5.65
N MET A 176 9.24 -7.21 6.23
CA MET A 176 8.11 -8.12 6.04
C MET A 176 6.89 -7.84 6.96
N ARG A 177 7.00 -6.97 7.98
CA ARG A 177 5.94 -6.75 8.99
C ARG A 177 4.58 -6.34 8.40
N ASP A 178 4.56 -5.61 7.28
CA ASP A 178 3.30 -5.15 6.69
C ASP A 178 2.64 -6.13 5.70
N ILE A 179 3.27 -7.28 5.44
CA ILE A 179 2.72 -8.32 4.55
C ILE A 179 1.61 -9.09 5.28
N VAL A 180 0.37 -8.75 4.93
CA VAL A 180 -0.84 -9.53 5.27
C VAL A 180 -1.18 -10.47 4.13
N LYS A 181 -1.61 -11.70 4.45
CA LYS A 181 -2.09 -12.69 3.47
C LYS A 181 -3.41 -13.31 3.92
N GLU A 182 -4.35 -13.43 2.98
CA GLU A 182 -5.58 -14.22 3.13
C GLU A 182 -5.38 -15.60 2.50
N TYR A 183 -5.84 -16.67 3.15
CA TYR A 183 -5.78 -18.03 2.61
C TYR A 183 -6.82 -18.96 3.26
N ARG A 184 -7.10 -20.11 2.62
CA ARG A 184 -8.01 -21.14 3.12
C ARG A 184 -7.32 -22.50 3.13
N PRO A 185 -6.83 -22.98 4.30
CA PRO A 185 -6.36 -24.35 4.45
C PRO A 185 -7.48 -25.36 4.19
N SER A 186 -7.13 -26.59 3.84
CA SER A 186 -8.09 -27.68 3.60
C SER A 186 -9.07 -27.92 4.76
N SER A 187 -8.63 -27.72 6.01
CA SER A 187 -9.46 -27.82 7.21
C SER A 187 -10.61 -26.80 7.28
N LEU A 188 -10.56 -25.71 6.50
CA LEU A 188 -11.60 -24.69 6.41
C LEU A 188 -12.36 -24.71 5.07
N SER A 189 -12.08 -25.70 4.19
CA SER A 189 -12.80 -25.87 2.92
C SER A 189 -14.29 -26.11 3.10
N GLU A 190 -14.68 -27.00 4.02
CA GLU A 190 -16.09 -27.34 4.27
C GLU A 190 -16.89 -26.17 4.86
N SER A 191 -16.30 -25.44 5.82
CA SER A 191 -16.92 -24.27 6.45
C SER A 191 -16.89 -23.01 5.58
N LYS A 192 -16.20 -23.06 4.43
CA LYS A 192 -15.82 -21.91 3.59
C LYS A 192 -15.19 -20.77 4.42
N GLY A 193 -14.48 -21.13 5.49
CA GLY A 193 -13.72 -20.20 6.32
C GLY A 193 -12.51 -19.63 5.57
N PHE A 194 -11.84 -18.65 6.17
CA PHE A 194 -10.55 -18.14 5.70
C PHE A 194 -9.74 -17.70 6.90
N ILE A 195 -8.42 -17.59 6.73
CA ILE A 195 -7.49 -17.01 7.69
C ILE A 195 -6.88 -15.79 7.00
N GLU A 196 -6.85 -14.65 7.68
CA GLU A 196 -6.19 -13.43 7.22
C GLU A 196 -5.30 -12.90 8.34
N ASP A 197 -3.98 -13.02 8.16
CA ASP A 197 -2.98 -12.71 9.20
C ASP A 197 -1.71 -12.10 8.60
N ARG A 198 -0.88 -11.48 9.45
CA ARG A 198 0.46 -11.02 9.08
C ARG A 198 1.40 -12.21 8.97
N ILE A 199 2.07 -12.32 7.83
CA ILE A 199 2.86 -13.51 7.50
C ILE A 199 4.03 -13.73 8.48
N VAL A 200 4.52 -12.66 9.10
CA VAL A 200 5.57 -12.67 10.14
C VAL A 200 5.12 -13.34 11.45
N LEU A 201 3.81 -13.31 11.76
CA LEU A 201 3.20 -13.90 12.96
C LEU A 201 2.64 -15.31 12.70
N SER A 202 2.43 -15.66 11.43
CA SER A 202 1.86 -16.93 11.02
C SER A 202 2.83 -18.10 11.21
N LYS A 203 2.37 -19.17 11.87
CA LYS A 203 3.17 -20.39 12.13
C LYS A 203 3.19 -21.31 10.91
N LEU A 204 4.05 -21.00 9.94
CA LEU A 204 4.19 -21.74 8.69
C LEU A 204 5.38 -22.71 8.73
N PRO A 205 5.27 -23.90 8.11
CA PRO A 205 6.45 -24.72 7.82
C PRO A 205 7.26 -24.05 6.71
N MET A 206 8.56 -23.82 6.95
CA MET A 206 9.48 -23.28 5.96
C MET A 206 10.29 -24.40 5.29
N ILE A 207 10.40 -24.35 3.97
CA ILE A 207 11.20 -25.26 3.15
C ILE A 207 12.26 -24.45 2.43
N SER A 208 13.54 -24.75 2.68
CA SER A 208 14.66 -24.05 2.05
C SER A 208 15.22 -24.82 0.87
N PHE A 209 15.66 -24.09 -0.14
CA PHE A 209 16.31 -24.62 -1.32
C PHE A 209 17.65 -23.94 -1.54
N VAL A 210 18.72 -24.73 -1.50
CA VAL A 210 20.11 -24.27 -1.55
C VAL A 210 20.88 -25.00 -2.65
N ARG A 211 22.07 -24.50 -3.02
CA ARG A 211 22.95 -25.11 -4.03
C ARG A 211 24.31 -25.38 -3.40
N LEU A 212 24.88 -26.53 -3.70
CA LEU A 212 26.25 -26.92 -3.37
C LEU A 212 27.04 -27.08 -4.69
N GLY A 213 28.11 -26.31 -4.84
CA GLY A 213 28.91 -26.27 -6.06
C GLY A 213 28.15 -25.68 -7.26
N GLU A 214 28.70 -25.93 -8.46
CA GLU A 214 27.99 -25.67 -9.71
C GLU A 214 26.91 -26.74 -9.95
N CYS A 215 25.82 -26.34 -10.61
CA CYS A 215 24.69 -27.23 -10.91
C CYS A 215 24.16 -26.95 -12.32
N SER A 216 24.11 -27.99 -13.14
CA SER A 216 23.43 -27.99 -14.44
C SER A 216 21.97 -27.56 -14.31
N LEU A 217 21.25 -28.07 -13.30
CA LEU A 217 19.85 -27.74 -13.04
C LEU A 217 19.68 -26.32 -12.47
N SER A 218 18.76 -25.56 -13.07
CA SER A 218 18.37 -24.23 -12.63
C SER A 218 17.45 -24.32 -11.41
N LYS A 219 18.01 -24.15 -10.21
CA LYS A 219 17.27 -24.22 -8.93
C LYS A 219 16.04 -23.30 -8.94
N SER A 220 16.22 -21.99 -9.16
CA SER A 220 15.12 -21.02 -9.16
C SER A 220 14.03 -21.33 -10.19
N GLU A 221 14.39 -21.81 -11.38
CA GLU A 221 13.42 -22.20 -12.42
C GLU A 221 12.58 -23.40 -12.00
N ILE A 222 13.21 -24.41 -11.39
CA ILE A 222 12.52 -25.58 -10.82
C ILE A 222 11.60 -25.17 -9.66
N LEU A 223 11.97 -24.14 -8.88
CA LEU A 223 11.10 -23.58 -7.83
C LEU A 223 9.89 -22.84 -8.39
N ASN A 224 10.07 -22.05 -9.47
CA ASN A 224 8.94 -21.42 -10.16
C ASN A 224 7.99 -22.49 -10.69
N LYS A 225 8.51 -23.52 -11.37
CA LYS A 225 7.73 -24.70 -11.80
C LYS A 225 7.11 -25.47 -10.62
N LEU A 226 7.73 -25.49 -9.44
CA LEU A 226 7.18 -26.15 -8.24
C LEU A 226 5.97 -25.41 -7.66
N LEU A 227 6.02 -24.07 -7.64
CA LEU A 227 5.00 -23.20 -7.03
C LEU A 227 3.81 -22.87 -7.94
N THR A 228 3.95 -23.06 -9.26
CA THR A 228 2.94 -22.64 -10.26
C THR A 228 2.23 -23.81 -10.94
N ASN A 229 0.92 -23.73 -11.14
CA ASN A 229 0.23 -24.71 -11.98
C ASN A 229 0.52 -24.43 -13.47
N SER A 230 0.46 -25.46 -14.31
CA SER A 230 0.77 -25.34 -15.75
C SER A 230 -0.11 -24.37 -16.54
N GLN A 231 -1.23 -23.93 -15.94
CA GLN A 231 -2.17 -22.94 -16.48
C GLN A 231 -1.92 -21.51 -15.95
N GLN A 232 -0.97 -21.33 -15.04
CA GLN A 232 -0.70 -20.08 -14.31
C GLN A 232 0.81 -19.83 -14.22
N HIS A 233 1.43 -19.39 -15.31
CA HIS A 233 2.87 -19.10 -15.32
C HIS A 233 3.16 -17.76 -14.65
N HIS A 234 3.94 -17.78 -13.56
CA HIS A 234 4.42 -16.60 -12.85
C HIS A 234 5.89 -16.82 -12.45
N GLU A 235 6.79 -15.92 -12.86
CA GLU A 235 8.18 -15.96 -12.41
C GLU A 235 8.24 -15.49 -10.95
N THR A 236 8.37 -16.39 -9.97
CA THR A 236 8.45 -16.01 -8.56
C THR A 236 9.87 -15.57 -8.20
N PHE A 237 10.84 -16.46 -8.37
CA PHE A 237 12.27 -16.23 -8.21
C PHE A 237 12.95 -15.88 -9.53
N VAL A 238 14.03 -15.09 -9.50
CA VAL A 238 14.83 -14.82 -10.70
C VAL A 238 15.65 -16.06 -11.09
N HIS A 239 15.68 -16.39 -12.38
CA HIS A 239 16.45 -17.51 -12.94
C HIS A 239 17.10 -17.16 -14.28
N ARG A 240 18.04 -17.99 -14.71
CA ARG A 240 18.97 -17.71 -15.83
C ARG A 240 18.32 -17.58 -17.21
N ASN A 241 17.07 -18.01 -17.41
CA ASN A 241 16.38 -17.87 -18.71
C ASN A 241 15.41 -16.68 -18.72
N MET A 242 15.43 -15.82 -17.67
CA MET A 242 14.76 -14.53 -17.68
C MET A 242 15.65 -13.47 -18.35
N GLU A 243 15.04 -12.39 -18.82
CA GLU A 243 15.73 -11.17 -19.28
C GLU A 243 16.72 -10.66 -18.22
N CYS A 244 18.00 -10.55 -18.59
CA CYS A 244 19.14 -10.22 -17.71
C CYS A 244 19.33 -11.16 -16.49
N GLY A 245 18.68 -12.33 -16.48
CA GLY A 245 18.77 -13.30 -15.39
C GLY A 245 20.04 -14.15 -15.43
N ASP A 246 20.67 -14.24 -16.60
CA ASP A 246 21.97 -14.85 -16.89
C ASP A 246 23.17 -13.94 -16.57
N SER A 247 22.99 -12.62 -16.60
CA SER A 247 24.01 -11.63 -16.23
C SER A 247 24.67 -11.94 -14.87
N PRO A 248 26.00 -11.80 -14.75
CA PRO A 248 26.73 -12.21 -13.54
C PRO A 248 26.31 -11.39 -12.31
N ARG A 249 26.01 -12.08 -11.20
CA ARG A 249 25.63 -11.44 -9.94
C ARG A 249 26.84 -10.85 -9.24
N ARG A 250 26.82 -9.55 -8.98
CA ARG A 250 27.88 -8.78 -8.32
C ARG A 250 27.66 -8.64 -6.82
N ILE A 251 26.42 -8.37 -6.37
CA ILE A 251 26.13 -8.06 -4.96
C ILE A 251 25.06 -8.96 -4.32
N SER A 252 24.30 -9.70 -5.11
CA SER A 252 23.18 -10.54 -4.65
C SER A 252 23.56 -12.01 -4.35
N ASN A 253 24.84 -12.38 -4.43
CA ASN A 253 25.30 -13.66 -3.89
C ASN A 253 25.19 -13.64 -2.34
N GLY A 254 24.63 -14.70 -1.75
CA GLY A 254 24.29 -14.76 -0.34
C GLY A 254 22.87 -14.26 -0.01
N LEU A 255 22.15 -13.68 -0.98
CA LEU A 255 20.74 -13.31 -0.82
C LEU A 255 19.88 -14.54 -0.61
N THR A 256 19.17 -14.59 0.51
CA THR A 256 18.07 -15.55 0.69
C THR A 256 16.76 -14.83 0.46
N GLU A 257 16.01 -15.24 -0.56
CA GLU A 257 14.64 -14.76 -0.77
C GLU A 257 13.62 -15.73 -0.15
N ILE A 258 12.44 -15.24 0.22
CA ILE A 258 11.30 -16.03 0.72
C ILE A 258 10.03 -15.70 -0.07
N THR A 259 9.18 -16.71 -0.25
CA THR A 259 7.82 -16.58 -0.80
C THR A 259 6.89 -17.54 -0.06
N TRP A 260 5.58 -17.45 -0.32
CA TRP A 260 4.57 -18.25 0.38
C TRP A 260 3.60 -18.87 -0.61
N TYR A 261 3.45 -20.20 -0.53
CA TYR A 261 2.32 -20.88 -1.14
C TYR A 261 1.12 -20.84 -0.21
N LEU A 262 -0.03 -20.43 -0.74
CA LEU A 262 -1.25 -20.18 0.00
C LEU A 262 -2.44 -20.92 -0.66
N PRO A 263 -3.07 -21.90 0.00
CA PRO A 263 -4.21 -22.61 -0.59
C PRO A 263 -5.48 -21.74 -0.66
N CYS A 264 -6.29 -21.97 -1.69
CA CYS A 264 -7.63 -21.39 -1.86
C CYS A 264 -8.76 -22.27 -1.28
N GLY A 265 -8.42 -23.49 -0.86
CA GLY A 265 -9.31 -24.50 -0.29
C GLY A 265 -10.01 -25.37 -1.35
N ASN A 266 -9.48 -25.44 -2.56
CA ASN A 266 -9.98 -26.26 -3.66
C ASN A 266 -8.92 -27.30 -4.05
N THR A 267 -9.15 -28.56 -3.66
CA THR A 267 -8.22 -29.69 -3.87
C THR A 267 -7.88 -29.98 -5.33
N ASN A 268 -8.65 -29.46 -6.30
CA ASN A 268 -8.37 -29.61 -7.73
C ASN A 268 -7.39 -28.56 -8.27
N ILE A 269 -7.13 -27.48 -7.51
CA ILE A 269 -6.26 -26.35 -7.89
C ILE A 269 -5.06 -26.26 -6.93
N ASP A 270 -5.28 -26.55 -5.64
CA ASP A 270 -4.26 -26.37 -4.60
C ASP A 270 -3.12 -27.39 -4.74
N ILE A 271 -1.89 -26.88 -4.89
CA ILE A 271 -0.66 -27.67 -4.93
C ILE A 271 -0.36 -28.24 -3.54
N PHE A 272 -0.57 -27.47 -2.48
CA PHE A 272 -0.37 -27.87 -1.08
C PHE A 272 -1.64 -27.66 -0.26
N SER A 273 -1.92 -28.59 0.66
CA SER A 273 -3.13 -28.67 1.50
C SER A 273 -3.14 -27.63 2.64
N GLN A 274 -1.95 -27.24 3.09
CA GLN A 274 -1.66 -26.22 4.10
C GLN A 274 -0.73 -25.15 3.51
N PRO A 275 -0.73 -23.91 4.03
CA PRO A 275 0.22 -22.88 3.60
C PRO A 275 1.67 -23.28 3.89
N VAL A 276 2.59 -22.89 3.01
CA VAL A 276 4.02 -23.26 3.07
C VAL A 276 4.88 -22.03 2.78
N ALA A 277 5.89 -21.76 3.60
CA ALA A 277 6.93 -20.79 3.28
C ALA A 277 8.06 -21.47 2.50
N VAL A 278 8.55 -20.83 1.44
CA VAL A 278 9.62 -21.35 0.57
C VAL A 278 10.75 -20.35 0.49
N ALA A 279 11.94 -20.74 0.94
CA ALA A 279 13.15 -19.93 0.96
C ALA A 279 14.16 -20.39 -0.09
N ASN A 280 14.80 -19.45 -0.78
CA ASN A 280 15.72 -19.69 -1.89
C ASN A 280 17.04 -18.92 -1.65
N LEU A 281 18.12 -19.62 -1.28
CA LEU A 281 19.45 -19.03 -1.10
C LEU A 281 20.18 -18.95 -2.45
N HIS A 282 20.57 -17.75 -2.87
CA HIS A 282 21.38 -17.50 -4.06
C HIS A 282 22.87 -17.56 -3.74
N GLY A 283 23.63 -18.26 -4.57
CA GLY A 283 25.06 -18.47 -4.40
C GLY A 283 25.39 -19.95 -4.18
N ASP A 284 26.50 -20.20 -3.51
CA ASP A 284 26.96 -21.52 -3.09
C ASP A 284 27.01 -21.60 -1.56
N ILE A 285 26.54 -22.69 -0.97
CA ILE A 285 26.56 -22.84 0.50
C ILE A 285 27.96 -22.93 1.07
N GLU A 286 28.97 -23.30 0.27
CA GLU A 286 30.38 -23.28 0.70
C GLU A 286 30.89 -21.86 0.99
N SER A 287 30.34 -20.85 0.31
CA SER A 287 30.69 -19.44 0.52
C SER A 287 29.79 -18.73 1.55
N PHE A 288 28.67 -19.34 1.93
CA PHE A 288 27.61 -18.71 2.74
C PHE A 288 27.15 -19.61 3.90
N GLU A 289 28.10 -20.12 4.70
CA GLU A 289 27.82 -21.05 5.81
C GLU A 289 26.88 -20.46 6.87
N THR A 290 26.96 -19.16 7.16
CA THR A 290 26.08 -18.49 8.15
C THR A 290 24.61 -18.52 7.70
N GLN A 291 24.34 -18.15 6.45
CA GLN A 291 23.01 -18.21 5.83
C GLN A 291 22.52 -19.66 5.77
N TYR A 292 23.38 -20.61 5.37
CA TYR A 292 23.02 -22.02 5.33
C TYR A 292 22.69 -22.60 6.72
N SER A 293 23.46 -22.23 7.75
CA SER A 293 23.25 -22.64 9.13
C SER A 293 21.93 -22.11 9.69
N PHE A 294 21.61 -20.84 9.41
CA PHE A 294 20.31 -20.24 9.74
C PHE A 294 19.15 -21.04 9.13
N LEU A 295 19.24 -21.40 7.85
CA LEU A 295 18.20 -22.20 7.17
C LEU A 295 18.09 -23.62 7.74
N CYS A 296 19.20 -24.24 8.15
CA CYS A 296 19.21 -25.55 8.83
C CYS A 296 18.60 -25.52 10.25
N GLN A 297 18.52 -24.35 10.89
CA GLN A 297 17.92 -24.16 12.22
C GLN A 297 16.47 -23.68 12.18
N THR A 298 16.04 -23.02 11.11
CA THR A 298 14.72 -22.37 10.99
C THR A 298 13.73 -23.12 10.08
N SER A 299 14.20 -23.94 9.15
CA SER A 299 13.34 -24.69 8.22
C SER A 299 12.93 -26.07 8.71
N ALA A 300 11.74 -26.52 8.29
CA ALA A 300 11.30 -27.90 8.42
C ALA A 300 12.15 -28.86 7.58
N ALA A 301 12.53 -28.43 6.36
CA ALA A 301 13.40 -29.19 5.48
C ALA A 301 14.30 -28.30 4.61
N VAL A 302 15.48 -28.80 4.26
CA VAL A 302 16.44 -28.16 3.35
C VAL A 302 16.74 -29.10 2.18
N PHE A 303 16.42 -28.64 0.97
CA PHE A 303 16.69 -29.32 -0.29
C PHE A 303 17.98 -28.76 -0.91
N VAL A 304 19.02 -29.58 -0.95
CA VAL A 304 20.34 -29.25 -1.48
C VAL A 304 20.43 -29.72 -2.93
N PHE A 305 20.53 -28.77 -3.86
CA PHE A 305 20.84 -29.04 -5.26
C PHE A 305 22.34 -29.26 -5.42
N PHE A 306 22.73 -30.32 -6.13
CA PHE A 306 24.12 -30.68 -6.37
C PHE A 306 24.28 -31.38 -7.73
N ASP A 307 25.42 -31.16 -8.39
CA ASP A 307 25.91 -32.04 -9.46
C ASP A 307 27.12 -32.86 -9.00
N HIS A 308 28.00 -32.26 -8.18
CA HIS A 308 29.13 -32.92 -7.54
C HIS A 308 28.93 -32.96 -6.02
N LEU A 309 29.54 -33.96 -5.36
CA LEU A 309 29.60 -34.05 -3.89
C LEU A 309 31.02 -34.48 -3.52
N ASP A 310 31.62 -33.79 -2.56
CA ASP A 310 32.86 -34.23 -1.95
C ASP A 310 32.62 -35.38 -0.98
N SER A 311 33.58 -36.30 -0.88
CA SER A 311 33.47 -37.48 -0.02
C SER A 311 33.46 -37.15 1.48
N GLU A 312 33.98 -35.97 1.86
CA GLU A 312 33.96 -35.51 3.25
C GLU A 312 32.66 -34.80 3.63
N CYS A 313 32.05 -33.99 2.75
CA CYS A 313 30.76 -33.32 2.98
C CYS A 313 30.61 -32.68 4.39
N SER A 314 31.67 -32.03 4.89
CA SER A 314 31.71 -31.42 6.24
C SER A 314 30.51 -30.49 6.47
N LEU A 315 30.26 -29.59 5.51
CA LEU A 315 29.13 -28.67 5.44
C LEU A 315 27.74 -29.33 5.43
N LEU A 316 27.62 -30.64 5.15
CA LEU A 316 26.37 -31.39 5.29
C LEU A 316 26.26 -32.15 6.63
N THR A 317 27.32 -32.15 7.45
CA THR A 317 27.40 -32.92 8.71
C THR A 317 27.37 -32.10 10.02
N ASN A 318 27.41 -30.75 9.97
CA ASN A 318 27.31 -29.87 11.16
C ASN A 318 26.23 -30.33 12.16
N GLN A 319 26.56 -30.45 13.44
CA GLN A 319 25.73 -31.18 14.42
C GLN A 319 24.46 -30.44 14.88
N ASN A 320 24.36 -29.13 14.65
CA ASN A 320 23.25 -28.28 15.13
C ASN A 320 22.09 -28.14 14.11
N ARG A 321 21.73 -29.23 13.43
CA ARG A 321 20.64 -29.26 12.43
C ARG A 321 19.30 -29.59 13.08
N LYS A 322 18.28 -28.78 12.80
CA LYS A 322 16.87 -29.08 13.15
C LYS A 322 16.07 -29.51 11.92
N ALA A 323 16.42 -28.99 10.74
CA ALA A 323 15.78 -29.31 9.47
C ALA A 323 16.11 -30.72 8.95
N GLN A 324 15.15 -31.37 8.29
CA GLN A 324 15.40 -32.60 7.51
C GLN A 324 16.10 -32.27 6.19
N ILE A 325 17.09 -33.07 5.80
CA ILE A 325 17.85 -32.83 4.57
C ILE A 325 17.36 -33.71 3.42
N TYR A 326 17.26 -33.08 2.26
CA TYR A 326 16.93 -33.73 0.99
C TYR A 326 18.01 -33.38 -0.04
N LEU A 327 18.48 -34.38 -0.77
CA LEU A 327 19.51 -34.23 -1.81
C LEU A 327 18.84 -34.29 -3.18
N VAL A 328 19.06 -33.26 -4.00
CA VAL A 328 18.45 -33.09 -5.32
C VAL A 328 19.54 -33.06 -6.38
N GLY A 329 19.70 -34.15 -7.13
CA GLY A 329 20.82 -34.33 -8.06
C GLY A 329 20.42 -34.51 -9.52
N ASN A 330 21.32 -34.18 -10.45
CA ASN A 330 21.15 -34.49 -11.87
C ASN A 330 22.06 -35.64 -12.32
N TYR A 331 21.47 -36.77 -12.73
CA TYR A 331 22.23 -37.90 -13.27
C TYR A 331 22.86 -37.62 -14.64
N GLU A 332 22.38 -36.59 -15.36
CA GLU A 332 22.93 -36.19 -16.66
C GLU A 332 24.21 -35.36 -16.56
N SER A 333 24.54 -34.86 -15.37
CA SER A 333 25.75 -34.07 -15.17
C SER A 333 27.00 -34.92 -15.30
N LYS A 334 28.00 -34.38 -16.01
CA LYS A 334 29.31 -35.04 -16.20
C LYS A 334 30.06 -35.27 -14.88
N CYS A 335 29.73 -34.51 -13.83
CA CYS A 335 30.40 -34.53 -12.53
C CYS A 335 29.71 -35.45 -11.48
N PHE A 336 28.59 -36.09 -11.84
CA PHE A 336 27.76 -36.87 -10.91
C PHE A 336 28.37 -38.24 -10.57
N SER A 337 28.73 -38.46 -9.30
CA SER A 337 29.27 -39.74 -8.82
C SER A 337 28.29 -40.52 -7.94
N LYS A 338 27.78 -41.63 -8.47
CA LYS A 338 26.86 -42.53 -7.76
C LYS A 338 27.48 -43.14 -6.49
N ASP A 339 28.78 -43.40 -6.49
CA ASP A 339 29.45 -44.05 -5.35
C ASP A 339 29.81 -43.07 -4.24
N VAL A 340 30.05 -41.78 -4.56
CA VAL A 340 30.14 -40.74 -3.52
C VAL A 340 28.76 -40.49 -2.91
N LEU A 341 27.70 -40.43 -3.72
CA LEU A 341 26.33 -40.28 -3.18
C LEU A 341 25.95 -41.39 -2.20
N LYS A 342 26.35 -42.65 -2.44
CA LYS A 342 26.15 -43.75 -1.47
C LYS A 342 26.90 -43.50 -0.16
N LYS A 343 28.15 -43.02 -0.22
CA LYS A 343 28.96 -42.68 0.98
C LYS A 343 28.31 -41.55 1.78
N VAL A 344 27.88 -40.49 1.11
CA VAL A 344 27.16 -39.36 1.73
C VAL A 344 25.82 -39.81 2.32
N GLN A 345 25.07 -40.65 1.61
CA GLN A 345 23.83 -41.25 2.13
C GLN A 345 24.05 -42.00 3.45
N THR A 346 25.10 -42.84 3.52
CA THR A 346 25.44 -43.59 4.75
C THR A 346 26.06 -42.72 5.84
N LYS A 347 26.65 -41.57 5.52
CA LYS A 347 27.22 -40.64 6.51
C LYS A 347 26.17 -39.73 7.15
N LEU A 348 25.06 -39.49 6.44
CA LEU A 348 23.96 -38.60 6.85
C LEU A 348 22.69 -39.37 7.26
N ASP A 349 22.76 -40.70 7.38
CA ASP A 349 21.63 -41.60 7.67
C ASP A 349 20.37 -41.35 6.79
N LEU A 350 20.58 -40.95 5.54
CA LEU A 350 19.50 -40.56 4.63
C LEU A 350 18.76 -41.77 4.04
N THR A 351 17.43 -41.75 4.12
CA THR A 351 16.60 -42.77 3.47
C THR A 351 16.53 -42.55 1.95
N LYS A 352 16.05 -43.54 1.20
CA LYS A 352 15.80 -43.38 -0.24
C LYS A 352 14.81 -42.24 -0.55
N ASN A 353 13.91 -41.90 0.37
CA ASN A 353 12.93 -40.83 0.19
C ASN A 353 13.55 -39.43 0.34
N ASN A 354 14.76 -39.32 0.91
CA ASN A 354 15.52 -38.09 1.03
C ASN A 354 16.31 -37.75 -0.25
N ILE A 355 16.35 -38.63 -1.25
CA ILE A 355 17.20 -38.47 -2.44
C ILE A 355 16.34 -38.42 -3.69
N ILE A 356 16.38 -37.30 -4.40
CA ILE A 356 15.63 -37.04 -5.63
C ILE A 356 16.64 -36.86 -6.77
N ILE A 357 16.53 -37.65 -7.82
CA ILE A 357 17.46 -37.61 -8.96
C ILE A 357 16.69 -37.43 -10.26
N LYS A 358 17.06 -36.41 -11.05
CA LYS A 358 16.61 -36.28 -12.45
C LYS A 358 17.39 -37.28 -13.31
N THR A 359 16.68 -38.00 -14.17
CA THR A 359 17.24 -39.02 -15.07
C THR A 359 16.78 -38.77 -16.50
N LYS A 360 17.52 -39.27 -17.50
CA LYS A 360 17.22 -39.13 -18.94
C LYS A 360 15.80 -39.50 -19.38
N GLN A 361 15.10 -40.31 -18.60
CA GLN A 361 13.73 -40.76 -18.88
C GLN A 361 12.65 -39.87 -18.24
N LYS A 362 13.04 -38.90 -17.40
CA LYS A 362 12.13 -37.94 -16.74
C LYS A 362 12.33 -36.54 -17.32
N ASN A 363 11.28 -36.04 -17.95
CA ASN A 363 11.19 -34.62 -18.29
C ASN A 363 11.05 -33.76 -17.01
N ASP A 364 11.13 -32.44 -17.17
CA ASP A 364 10.99 -31.50 -16.05
C ASP A 364 9.65 -31.58 -15.32
N ALA A 365 8.54 -31.85 -16.02
CA ALA A 365 7.22 -31.91 -15.40
C ALA A 365 7.08 -33.13 -14.48
N ASP A 366 7.56 -34.29 -14.90
CA ASP A 366 7.59 -35.51 -14.08
C ASP A 366 8.54 -35.35 -12.88
N PHE A 367 9.71 -34.72 -13.09
CA PHE A 367 10.64 -34.42 -12.02
C PHE A 367 10.06 -33.44 -10.98
N VAL A 368 9.41 -32.36 -11.43
CA VAL A 368 8.73 -31.40 -10.55
C VAL A 368 7.55 -32.04 -9.82
N LYS A 369 6.85 -32.99 -10.44
CA LYS A 369 5.76 -33.76 -9.79
C LYS A 369 6.28 -34.63 -8.64
N ASP A 370 7.40 -35.32 -8.82
CA ASP A 370 8.06 -36.07 -7.75
C ASP A 370 8.56 -35.15 -6.64
N LEU A 371 9.21 -34.03 -6.99
CA LEU A 371 9.68 -33.03 -6.03
C LEU A 371 8.53 -32.44 -5.20
N ARG A 372 7.40 -32.07 -5.84
CA ARG A 372 6.17 -31.61 -5.18
C ARG A 372 5.63 -32.64 -4.19
N LYS A 373 5.67 -33.93 -4.54
CA LYS A 373 5.26 -35.00 -3.64
C LYS A 373 6.19 -35.03 -2.41
N THR A 374 7.50 -35.06 -2.60
CA THR A 374 8.46 -35.11 -1.48
C THR A 374 8.37 -33.86 -0.59
N VAL A 375 8.17 -32.67 -1.17
CA VAL A 375 7.95 -31.43 -0.40
C VAL A 375 6.66 -31.49 0.40
N ARG A 376 5.56 -32.01 -0.18
CA ARG A 376 4.30 -32.24 0.56
C ARG A 376 4.51 -33.20 1.73
N ASP A 377 5.15 -34.34 1.47
CA ASP A 377 5.43 -35.34 2.49
C ASP A 377 6.29 -34.74 3.63
N ALA A 378 7.30 -33.91 3.32
CA ALA A 378 8.12 -33.21 4.32
C ALA A 378 7.31 -32.17 5.12
N VAL A 379 6.41 -31.44 4.46
CA VAL A 379 5.54 -30.41 5.06
C VAL A 379 4.45 -31.02 5.96
N GLU A 380 3.90 -32.18 5.59
CA GLU A 380 2.84 -32.87 6.35
C GLU A 380 3.40 -33.64 7.55
N ASN A 381 4.63 -34.19 7.46
CA ASN A 381 5.27 -34.91 8.56
C ASN A 381 6.04 -34.02 9.56
N SER A 382 6.23 -32.72 9.27
CA SER A 382 7.02 -31.83 10.12
C SER A 382 6.18 -31.07 11.16
N ASN A 383 6.59 -31.20 12.42
CA ASN A 383 6.10 -30.37 13.53
C ASN A 383 6.76 -28.98 13.60
N MET A 384 7.75 -28.71 12.75
CA MET A 384 8.57 -27.49 12.82
C MET A 384 7.90 -26.33 12.08
N LYS A 385 7.21 -25.49 12.85
CA LYS A 385 6.45 -24.32 12.37
C LYS A 385 6.83 -23.08 13.20
N ILE A 386 7.88 -22.40 12.78
CA ILE A 386 8.50 -21.25 13.46
C ILE A 386 8.00 -19.97 12.78
N THR A 387 7.63 -18.94 13.54
CA THR A 387 7.24 -17.64 12.94
C THR A 387 8.48 -16.86 12.52
N ILE A 388 8.36 -15.95 11.54
CA ILE A 388 9.52 -15.14 11.11
C ILE A 388 10.01 -14.25 12.26
N GLU A 389 9.11 -13.79 13.14
CA GLU A 389 9.49 -13.10 14.38
C GLU A 389 10.39 -13.95 15.30
N GLN A 390 10.10 -15.25 15.45
CA GLN A 390 10.95 -16.18 16.22
C GLN A 390 12.26 -16.53 15.50
N MET A 391 12.41 -16.22 14.21
CA MET A 391 13.68 -16.39 13.51
C MET A 391 14.72 -15.33 13.92
N ALA A 392 14.30 -14.22 14.54
CA ALA A 392 15.23 -13.23 15.09
C ALA A 392 16.13 -13.82 16.18
N ASP A 393 15.58 -14.67 17.07
CA ASP A 393 16.35 -15.34 18.12
C ASP A 393 17.51 -16.17 17.51
N PHE A 394 17.22 -16.95 16.46
CA PHE A 394 18.23 -17.72 15.72
C PHE A 394 19.20 -16.84 14.91
N ALA A 395 18.75 -15.68 14.43
CA ALA A 395 19.63 -14.70 13.80
C ALA A 395 20.66 -14.17 14.81
N HIS A 396 20.22 -13.78 16.01
CA HIS A 396 21.12 -13.32 17.08
C HIS A 396 22.11 -14.42 17.53
N GLU A 397 21.65 -15.67 17.68
CA GLU A 397 22.53 -16.82 18.01
C GLU A 397 23.64 -17.04 16.97
N LEU A 398 23.39 -16.69 15.70
CA LEU A 398 24.33 -16.82 14.59
C LEU A 398 25.08 -15.53 14.23
N GLY A 399 24.88 -14.43 14.98
CA GLY A 399 25.51 -13.14 14.71
C GLY A 399 24.97 -12.42 13.46
N ILE A 400 23.79 -12.81 12.97
CA ILE A 400 23.06 -12.16 11.88
C ILE A 400 22.36 -10.92 12.46
N LEU A 401 22.45 -9.78 11.76
CA LEU A 401 21.80 -8.54 12.16
C LEU A 401 20.28 -8.64 11.92
N VAL A 402 19.45 -7.94 12.70
CA VAL A 402 18.01 -7.82 12.42
C VAL A 402 17.66 -6.35 12.20
N ASP A 403 16.97 -6.04 11.10
CA ASP A 403 16.58 -4.66 10.74
C ASP A 403 15.69 -3.98 11.81
N GLU A 404 14.87 -4.77 12.52
CA GLU A 404 14.03 -4.32 13.63
C GLU A 404 14.80 -3.94 14.92
N ASP A 405 16.09 -4.30 15.06
CA ASP A 405 16.88 -4.03 16.28
C ASP A 405 17.28 -2.56 16.46
N SER A 406 17.03 -1.71 15.45
CA SER A 406 17.31 -0.28 15.54
C SER A 406 16.72 0.35 16.82
N PRO A 407 17.49 1.17 17.56
CA PRO A 407 17.07 1.66 18.87
C PRO A 407 15.80 2.52 18.79
N GLU A 408 15.58 3.22 17.67
CA GLU A 408 14.36 3.96 17.35
C GLU A 408 13.16 3.02 17.23
N CYS A 409 13.29 1.92 16.48
CA CYS A 409 12.22 0.94 16.30
C CYS A 409 11.91 0.20 17.60
N GLN A 410 12.93 -0.24 18.35
CA GLN A 410 12.74 -0.92 19.63
C GLN A 410 12.10 -0.02 20.71
N LYS A 411 12.44 1.27 20.74
CA LYS A 411 11.79 2.25 21.63
C LYS A 411 10.34 2.51 21.21
N ALA A 412 10.11 2.70 19.90
CA ALA A 412 8.76 2.82 19.33
C ALA A 412 7.88 1.58 19.62
N LYS A 413 8.44 0.37 19.50
CA LYS A 413 7.79 -0.91 19.78
C LYS A 413 7.33 -1.01 21.24
N LYS A 414 8.20 -0.64 22.19
CA LYS A 414 7.85 -0.57 23.62
C LYS A 414 6.73 0.45 23.89
N ASN A 415 6.80 1.64 23.29
CA ASN A 415 5.75 2.67 23.43
C ASN A 415 4.40 2.21 22.85
N ALA A 416 4.41 1.61 21.65
CA ALA A 416 3.20 1.08 21.02
C ALA A 416 2.59 -0.07 21.84
N GLN A 417 3.42 -1.02 22.30
CA GLN A 417 3.01 -2.14 23.14
C GLN A 417 2.40 -1.67 24.48
N ALA A 418 2.96 -0.64 25.11
CA ALA A 418 2.42 -0.08 26.36
C ALA A 418 0.98 0.42 26.17
N ILE A 419 0.71 1.17 25.10
CA ILE A 419 -0.64 1.66 24.79
C ILE A 419 -1.58 0.50 24.44
N THR A 420 -1.17 -0.43 23.57
CA THR A 420 -2.05 -1.53 23.16
C THR A 420 -2.30 -2.55 24.26
N GLY A 421 -1.38 -2.70 25.23
CA GLY A 421 -1.55 -3.53 26.41
C GLY A 421 -2.65 -3.06 27.38
N GLU A 422 -2.98 -1.76 27.39
CA GLU A 422 -4.13 -1.23 28.15
C GLU A 422 -5.49 -1.58 27.51
N ILE A 423 -5.51 -1.97 26.22
CA ILE A 423 -6.74 -2.15 25.42
C ILE A 423 -7.25 -3.60 25.54
N GLN A 424 -7.85 -3.95 26.68
CA GLN A 424 -8.43 -5.29 26.88
C GLN A 424 -9.71 -5.57 26.06
N ASP A 425 -10.54 -4.55 25.83
CA ASP A 425 -11.77 -4.64 25.03
C ASP A 425 -11.91 -3.33 24.23
N ILE A 426 -11.87 -3.43 22.90
CA ILE A 426 -11.89 -2.29 21.98
C ILE A 426 -13.13 -1.41 22.19
N HIS A 427 -14.29 -2.00 22.40
CA HIS A 427 -15.56 -1.28 22.51
C HIS A 427 -15.73 -0.62 23.90
N ARG A 428 -15.17 -1.21 24.97
CA ARG A 428 -15.04 -0.59 26.28
C ARG A 428 -14.02 0.56 26.24
N PHE A 429 -12.85 0.33 25.63
CA PHE A 429 -11.83 1.35 25.44
C PHE A 429 -12.41 2.53 24.65
N LYS A 430 -13.07 2.30 23.50
CA LYS A 430 -13.75 3.37 22.74
C LYS A 430 -14.73 4.19 23.59
N LYS A 431 -15.51 3.55 24.46
CA LYS A 431 -16.51 4.23 25.31
C LYS A 431 -15.95 5.01 26.49
N ILE A 432 -14.75 4.65 26.95
CA ILE A 432 -14.07 5.32 28.08
C ILE A 432 -13.10 6.37 27.54
N SER A 433 -12.33 5.99 26.52
CA SER A 433 -11.18 6.73 26.02
C SER A 433 -11.52 7.82 25.01
N PHE A 434 -12.61 7.65 24.25
CA PHE A 434 -13.09 8.65 23.32
C PHE A 434 -14.41 9.24 23.83
N HIS A 435 -14.58 10.56 23.69
CA HIS A 435 -15.76 11.27 24.21
C HIS A 435 -17.07 11.04 23.41
N ASP A 436 -17.19 9.86 22.79
CA ASP A 436 -18.10 9.52 21.70
C ASP A 436 -19.59 9.65 22.08
N LYS A 437 -19.97 9.23 23.30
CA LYS A 437 -21.35 9.36 23.80
C LYS A 437 -21.87 10.81 23.92
N ARG A 438 -20.98 11.82 23.96
CA ARG A 438 -21.38 13.24 24.09
C ARG A 438 -21.65 13.93 22.74
N ARG A 439 -21.41 13.26 21.61
CA ARG A 439 -21.50 13.82 20.25
C ARG A 439 -22.91 14.02 19.71
N LYS A 440 -23.84 13.12 20.01
CA LYS A 440 -25.11 12.94 19.26
C LYS A 440 -26.09 14.13 19.25
N ASN A 441 -25.83 15.21 19.99
CA ASN A 441 -26.74 16.35 20.09
C ASN A 441 -26.27 17.65 19.41
N ILE A 442 -25.05 17.74 18.85
CA ILE A 442 -24.51 19.01 18.31
C ILE A 442 -24.39 18.99 16.78
N GLY A 443 -23.71 17.99 16.19
CA GLY A 443 -23.39 17.98 14.75
C GLY A 443 -24.62 18.06 13.85
N TYR A 444 -25.58 17.13 14.05
CA TYR A 444 -26.76 16.99 13.18
C TYR A 444 -27.73 18.17 13.21
N LYS A 445 -27.67 19.00 14.25
CA LYS A 445 -28.80 19.87 14.64
C LYS A 445 -28.61 21.35 14.31
N SER A 446 -27.40 21.77 13.91
CA SER A 446 -27.10 23.14 13.48
C SER A 446 -27.60 23.49 12.08
N TRP A 447 -27.87 22.50 11.21
CA TRP A 447 -28.19 22.70 9.80
C TRP A 447 -29.69 22.81 9.49
N ILE A 448 -30.56 22.55 10.47
CA ILE A 448 -32.01 22.34 10.22
C ILE A 448 -32.89 23.52 10.69
N LYS A 449 -32.49 24.33 11.68
CA LYS A 449 -33.32 25.45 12.20
C LYS A 449 -32.54 26.75 12.40
N ASN A 450 -33.03 27.83 11.77
CA ASN A 450 -32.56 29.20 11.97
C ASN A 450 -33.47 29.94 12.97
N THR A 451 -33.10 29.89 14.24
CA THR A 451 -33.43 30.92 15.22
C THR A 451 -32.10 31.37 15.81
N GLU A 452 -31.87 32.68 15.99
CA GLU A 452 -30.60 33.16 16.57
C GLU A 452 -30.44 32.66 18.01
N ASP A 453 -31.53 32.61 18.77
CA ASP A 453 -31.61 31.97 20.10
C ASP A 453 -31.11 30.52 20.10
N TYR A 454 -31.43 29.75 19.05
CA TYR A 454 -31.02 28.35 18.93
C TYR A 454 -29.53 28.19 18.57
N LYS A 455 -28.96 29.16 17.83
CA LYS A 455 -27.51 29.21 17.60
C LYS A 455 -26.76 29.60 18.88
N SER A 456 -27.30 30.54 19.64
CA SER A 456 -26.78 30.96 20.94
C SER A 456 -26.84 29.81 21.96
N ASP A 457 -27.97 29.09 22.05
CA ASP A 457 -28.14 27.89 22.88
C ASP A 457 -27.16 26.76 22.48
N LEU A 458 -26.96 26.52 21.17
CA LEU A 458 -25.93 25.59 20.70
C LEU A 458 -24.51 26.04 21.05
N HIS A 459 -24.21 27.35 21.01
CA HIS A 459 -22.91 27.88 21.40
C HIS A 459 -22.66 27.70 22.90
N LEU A 460 -23.64 28.04 23.74
CA LEU A 460 -23.59 27.84 25.19
C LEU A 460 -23.42 26.36 25.55
N LYS A 461 -24.18 25.45 24.92
CA LYS A 461 -24.02 24.00 25.09
C LYS A 461 -22.64 23.51 24.63
N LYS A 462 -22.08 24.07 23.56
CA LYS A 462 -20.72 23.76 23.12
C LYS A 462 -19.68 24.23 24.15
N GLU A 463 -19.80 25.44 24.68
CA GLU A 463 -18.91 25.96 25.73
C GLU A 463 -19.00 25.15 27.03
N GLU A 464 -20.20 24.79 27.48
CA GLU A 464 -20.37 23.89 28.63
C GLU A 464 -19.66 22.55 28.42
N LEU A 465 -19.76 21.98 27.21
CA LEU A 465 -19.14 20.71 26.90
C LEU A 465 -17.62 20.84 26.77
N ARG A 466 -17.08 21.95 26.26
CA ARG A 466 -15.62 22.23 26.30
C ARG A 466 -15.12 22.43 27.74
N LYS A 467 -15.87 23.16 28.59
CA LYS A 467 -15.55 23.29 30.03
C LYS A 467 -15.56 21.92 30.74
N LYS A 468 -16.57 21.09 30.45
CA LYS A 468 -16.65 19.70 30.97
C LYS A 468 -15.46 18.87 30.46
N GLN A 469 -15.09 18.94 29.18
CA GLN A 469 -13.91 18.25 28.65
C GLN A 469 -12.61 18.67 29.35
N ASN A 470 -12.35 19.99 29.48
CA ASN A 470 -11.16 20.50 30.17
C ASN A 470 -11.12 20.15 31.68
N SER A 471 -12.25 19.76 32.29
CA SER A 471 -12.30 19.29 33.68
C SER A 471 -11.94 17.81 33.85
N TYR A 472 -11.85 17.03 32.77
CA TYR A 472 -11.34 15.66 32.81
C TYR A 472 -9.84 15.66 32.52
N GLY A 473 -9.06 14.90 33.30
CA GLY A 473 -7.65 14.66 33.01
C GLY A 473 -7.48 13.88 31.71
N MET A 474 -6.41 14.17 30.97
CA MET A 474 -6.03 13.39 29.79
C MET A 474 -5.71 11.94 30.20
N LEU A 475 -6.20 10.98 29.42
CA LEU A 475 -5.96 9.56 29.66
C LEU A 475 -4.50 9.19 29.39
N THR A 476 -3.94 8.28 30.19
CA THR A 476 -2.57 7.78 30.05
C THR A 476 -2.25 7.35 28.62
N ALA A 477 -3.09 6.52 27.99
CA ALA A 477 -2.94 6.11 26.60
C ALA A 477 -2.82 7.27 25.59
N ILE A 478 -3.60 8.36 25.75
CA ILE A 478 -3.54 9.53 24.86
C ILE A 478 -2.30 10.38 25.15
N THR A 479 -1.94 10.55 26.43
CA THR A 479 -0.71 11.25 26.84
C THR A 479 0.53 10.52 26.29
N CYS A 480 0.58 9.19 26.42
CA CYS A 480 1.64 8.35 25.85
C CYS A 480 1.68 8.43 24.31
N PHE A 481 0.52 8.45 23.65
CA PHE A 481 0.43 8.64 22.20
C PHE A 481 1.01 9.99 21.75
N ILE A 482 0.61 11.09 22.38
CA ILE A 482 1.14 12.43 22.09
C ILE A 482 2.66 12.49 22.35
N ASN A 483 3.13 11.95 23.48
CA ASN A 483 4.55 11.95 23.81
C ASN A 483 5.38 11.16 22.79
N ALA A 484 4.88 10.01 22.31
CA ALA A 484 5.54 9.20 21.29
C ALA A 484 5.52 9.86 19.89
N LEU A 485 4.46 10.61 19.54
CA LEU A 485 4.45 11.42 18.32
C LEU A 485 5.41 12.61 18.40
N SER A 486 5.60 13.19 19.58
CA SER A 486 6.54 14.28 19.82
C SER A 486 8.01 13.83 19.89
N SER A 487 8.29 12.53 19.79
CA SER A 487 9.67 12.02 19.65
C SER A 487 10.30 12.47 18.33
N PRO A 488 11.57 12.91 18.33
CA PRO A 488 12.24 13.42 17.14
C PRO A 488 12.61 12.31 16.14
N GLY A 489 12.85 12.71 14.89
CA GLY A 489 13.38 11.82 13.85
C GLY A 489 12.40 10.72 13.42
N THR A 490 12.92 9.51 13.20
CA THR A 490 12.18 8.36 12.66
C THR A 490 11.40 7.57 13.71
N GLU A 491 11.68 7.75 15.01
CA GLU A 491 11.00 7.04 16.11
C GLU A 491 9.47 7.19 16.04
N ARG A 492 8.98 8.41 15.79
CA ARG A 492 7.54 8.69 15.65
C ARG A 492 6.88 7.96 14.47
N PHE A 493 7.62 7.73 13.37
CA PHE A 493 7.11 7.00 12.21
C PHE A 493 7.05 5.49 12.49
N TYR A 494 8.10 4.93 13.11
CA TYR A 494 8.08 3.55 13.60
C TYR A 494 6.90 3.34 14.56
N PHE A 495 6.71 4.26 15.50
CA PHE A 495 5.62 4.21 16.48
C PHE A 495 4.25 4.23 15.81
N LEU A 496 4.00 5.14 14.85
CA LEU A 496 2.74 5.20 14.12
C LEU A 496 2.45 3.91 13.33
N LYS A 497 3.45 3.39 12.62
CA LYS A 497 3.30 2.15 11.85
C LYS A 497 3.04 0.97 12.79
N LEU A 498 3.79 0.83 13.88
CA LEU A 498 3.58 -0.19 14.92
C LEU A 498 2.22 -0.08 15.61
N MET A 499 1.75 1.13 15.93
CA MET A 499 0.41 1.36 16.46
C MET A 499 -0.67 0.90 15.48
N ARG A 500 -0.58 1.28 14.20
CA ARG A 500 -1.49 0.79 13.14
C ARG A 500 -1.46 -0.74 13.07
N MET A 501 -0.27 -1.35 13.01
CA MET A 501 -0.14 -2.81 12.92
C MET A 501 -0.72 -3.56 14.13
N ASN A 502 -0.48 -3.08 15.36
CA ASN A 502 -1.00 -3.71 16.57
C ASN A 502 -2.54 -3.59 16.68
N LEU A 503 -3.09 -2.39 16.46
CA LEU A 503 -4.53 -2.14 16.50
C LEU A 503 -5.28 -2.94 15.43
N ASP A 504 -4.69 -3.07 14.24
CA ASP A 504 -5.19 -3.92 13.16
C ASP A 504 -5.26 -5.39 13.60
N ASN A 505 -4.18 -5.93 14.19
CA ASN A 505 -4.13 -7.32 14.65
C ASN A 505 -5.18 -7.61 15.74
N MET A 506 -5.35 -6.69 16.70
CA MET A 506 -6.38 -6.80 17.73
C MET A 506 -7.80 -6.78 17.14
N SER A 507 -8.03 -5.91 16.15
CA SER A 507 -9.30 -5.83 15.43
C SER A 507 -9.57 -7.12 14.65
N ARG A 508 -8.56 -7.70 13.97
CA ARG A 508 -8.66 -8.96 13.21
C ARG A 508 -9.11 -10.14 14.08
N VAL A 509 -8.45 -10.35 15.22
CA VAL A 509 -8.81 -11.40 16.18
C VAL A 509 -10.27 -11.22 16.63
N LYS A 510 -10.70 -9.99 16.93
CA LYS A 510 -12.08 -9.78 17.41
C LYS A 510 -13.13 -9.92 16.30
N LEU A 511 -12.80 -9.51 15.08
CA LEU A 511 -13.68 -9.65 13.92
C LEU A 511 -13.87 -11.12 13.54
N SER A 512 -12.83 -11.96 13.60
CA SER A 512 -12.97 -13.39 13.28
C SER A 512 -13.91 -14.11 14.27
N GLU A 513 -13.76 -13.89 15.59
CA GLU A 513 -14.68 -14.41 16.61
C GLU A 513 -16.15 -14.00 16.34
N LEU A 514 -16.38 -12.74 15.93
CA LEU A 514 -17.71 -12.21 15.71
C LEU A 514 -18.33 -12.73 14.40
N GLN A 515 -17.52 -12.88 13.35
CA GLN A 515 -17.95 -13.48 12.09
C GLN A 515 -18.30 -14.96 12.22
N GLU A 516 -17.58 -15.71 13.07
CA GLU A 516 -17.91 -17.10 13.36
C GLU A 516 -19.25 -17.21 14.09
N LYS A 517 -19.47 -16.40 15.14
CA LYS A 517 -20.76 -16.28 15.84
C LYS A 517 -21.90 -15.83 14.91
N TYR A 518 -21.62 -14.92 13.98
CA TYR A 518 -22.58 -14.49 12.96
C TYR A 518 -22.99 -15.67 12.06
N LYS A 519 -22.00 -16.42 11.52
CA LYS A 519 -22.24 -17.61 10.69
C LYS A 519 -23.02 -18.69 11.43
N GLU A 520 -22.73 -18.91 12.70
CA GLU A 520 -23.47 -19.86 13.55
C GLU A 520 -24.93 -19.42 13.72
N LYS A 521 -25.16 -18.16 14.14
CA LYS A 521 -26.49 -17.63 14.42
C LYS A 521 -27.38 -17.50 13.18
N CYS A 522 -26.80 -17.25 12.01
CA CYS A 522 -27.49 -17.22 10.72
C CYS A 522 -28.04 -18.59 10.26
N LYS A 523 -27.65 -19.71 10.88
CA LYS A 523 -28.25 -21.03 10.58
C LYS A 523 -29.69 -21.15 11.09
N ASN A 524 -30.08 -20.33 12.07
CA ASN A 524 -31.43 -20.35 12.67
C ASN A 524 -32.16 -19.03 12.34
N SER A 525 -33.27 -19.13 11.60
CA SER A 525 -34.00 -17.98 11.03
C SER A 525 -34.68 -17.04 12.05
N GLU A 526 -34.79 -17.46 13.32
CA GLU A 526 -35.41 -16.71 14.40
C GLU A 526 -34.48 -15.65 15.04
N ASN A 527 -33.15 -15.76 14.86
CA ASN A 527 -32.14 -14.96 15.57
C ASN A 527 -31.97 -13.50 15.07
N LYS A 528 -32.97 -12.90 14.40
CA LYS A 528 -32.83 -11.60 13.71
C LYS A 528 -32.34 -10.45 14.59
N GLU A 529 -32.71 -10.41 15.87
CA GLU A 529 -32.21 -9.37 16.79
C GLU A 529 -30.78 -9.62 17.28
N GLU A 530 -30.40 -10.88 17.49
CA GLU A 530 -29.02 -11.24 17.85
C GLU A 530 -28.06 -10.96 16.69
N ILE A 531 -28.46 -11.27 15.45
CA ILE A 531 -27.73 -10.95 14.23
C ILE A 531 -27.46 -9.44 14.17
N LYS A 532 -28.50 -8.59 14.31
CA LYS A 532 -28.34 -7.11 14.38
C LYS A 532 -27.46 -6.64 15.54
N LYS A 533 -27.41 -7.38 16.66
CA LYS A 533 -26.53 -7.07 17.79
C LYS A 533 -25.06 -7.43 17.47
N ILE A 534 -24.83 -8.51 16.74
CA ILE A 534 -23.50 -8.93 16.25
C ILE A 534 -23.00 -7.95 15.17
N ASP A 535 -23.85 -7.52 14.22
CA ASP A 535 -23.50 -6.48 13.23
C ASP A 535 -23.05 -5.17 13.89
N ARG A 536 -23.79 -4.75 14.93
CA ARG A 536 -23.41 -3.61 15.77
C ARG A 536 -22.13 -3.85 16.57
N GLN A 537 -21.78 -5.09 16.90
CA GLN A 537 -20.49 -5.39 17.54
C GLN A 537 -19.35 -5.36 16.52
N ILE A 538 -19.53 -5.94 15.33
CA ILE A 538 -18.55 -5.94 14.22
C ILE A 538 -18.15 -4.50 13.87
N SER A 539 -19.12 -3.65 13.56
CA SER A 539 -18.90 -2.23 13.24
C SER A 539 -18.25 -1.42 14.38
N ASN A 540 -18.46 -1.79 15.65
CA ASN A 540 -17.83 -1.14 16.80
C ASN A 540 -16.46 -1.75 17.20
N SER A 541 -16.06 -2.89 16.63
CA SER A 541 -14.85 -3.64 17.03
C SER A 541 -13.58 -3.26 16.27
N SER A 542 -13.68 -2.43 15.23
CA SER A 542 -12.51 -1.80 14.60
C SER A 542 -11.91 -0.74 15.54
N LEU A 543 -10.59 -0.63 15.58
CA LEU A 543 -9.89 0.52 16.18
C LEU A 543 -8.63 0.79 15.36
N GLY A 544 -8.35 2.05 15.08
CA GLY A 544 -7.16 2.48 14.34
C GLY A 544 -6.62 3.81 14.87
N THR A 545 -5.50 4.24 14.30
CA THR A 545 -4.77 5.46 14.69
C THR A 545 -5.60 6.73 14.51
N GLU A 546 -6.54 6.73 13.56
CA GLU A 546 -7.48 7.83 13.32
C GLU A 546 -8.28 8.21 14.57
N HIS A 547 -8.66 7.23 15.41
CA HIS A 547 -9.37 7.51 16.67
C HIS A 547 -8.52 8.31 17.67
N PHE A 548 -7.20 8.04 17.71
CA PHE A 548 -6.26 8.76 18.58
C PHE A 548 -6.02 10.19 18.07
N PHE A 549 -5.80 10.36 16.76
CA PHE A 549 -5.72 11.69 16.14
C PHE A 549 -6.99 12.51 16.35
N ARG A 550 -8.16 11.87 16.26
CA ARG A 550 -9.46 12.50 16.45
C ARG A 550 -9.64 13.03 17.87
N GLU A 551 -9.24 12.26 18.90
CA GLU A 551 -9.29 12.72 20.30
C GLU A 551 -8.24 13.80 20.58
N MET A 552 -7.03 13.68 20.03
CA MET A 552 -6.00 14.71 20.09
C MET A 552 -6.49 16.07 19.56
N GLY A 553 -7.20 16.06 18.42
CA GLY A 553 -7.85 17.26 17.88
C GLY A 553 -8.99 17.80 18.76
N GLN A 554 -9.73 16.95 19.47
CA GLN A 554 -10.75 17.39 20.44
C GLN A 554 -10.15 18.03 21.68
N ILE A 555 -9.07 17.46 22.22
CA ILE A 555 -8.32 17.99 23.36
C ILE A 555 -7.73 19.35 22.99
N TYR A 556 -7.12 19.48 21.81
CA TYR A 556 -6.66 20.76 21.28
C TYR A 556 -7.79 21.79 21.20
N GLU A 557 -8.92 21.49 20.53
CA GLU A 557 -10.05 22.42 20.41
C GLU A 557 -10.68 22.80 21.77
N ALA A 558 -10.64 21.90 22.76
CA ALA A 558 -11.11 22.19 24.10
C ALA A 558 -10.17 23.14 24.84
N SER A 559 -8.85 22.93 24.73
CA SER A 559 -7.82 23.81 25.31
C SER A 559 -7.89 25.26 24.81
N LEU A 560 -8.33 25.49 23.57
CA LEU A 560 -8.55 26.84 23.02
C LEU A 560 -9.61 27.67 23.78
N SER A 561 -10.45 27.01 24.59
CA SER A 561 -11.44 27.66 25.47
C SER A 561 -10.86 28.15 26.80
N LEU A 562 -9.60 27.80 27.11
CA LEU A 562 -8.85 28.28 28.28
C LEU A 562 -8.10 29.58 27.96
N THR A 563 -7.62 30.29 28.97
CA THR A 563 -6.82 31.51 28.79
C THR A 563 -5.49 31.21 28.09
N GLN A 564 -4.90 32.18 27.40
CA GLN A 564 -3.60 31.98 26.71
C GLN A 564 -2.43 31.69 27.68
N THR A 565 -2.58 32.08 28.94
CA THR A 565 -1.64 31.82 30.04
C THR A 565 -1.82 30.46 30.70
N ASP A 566 -2.84 29.67 30.32
CA ASP A 566 -3.10 28.37 30.91
C ASP A 566 -2.03 27.34 30.49
N PRO A 567 -1.35 26.66 31.43
CA PRO A 567 -0.32 25.66 31.12
C PRO A 567 -0.80 24.53 30.21
N ALA A 568 -2.05 24.05 30.37
CA ALA A 568 -2.59 22.98 29.55
C ALA A 568 -2.76 23.45 28.09
N ARG A 569 -3.18 24.72 27.88
CA ARG A 569 -3.26 25.31 26.54
C ARG A 569 -1.87 25.49 25.92
N GLN A 570 -0.87 25.92 26.69
CA GLN A 570 0.50 26.09 26.18
C GLN A 570 1.12 24.75 25.76
N GLN A 571 0.94 23.70 26.55
CA GLN A 571 1.42 22.35 26.24
C GLN A 571 0.83 21.81 24.92
N LEU A 572 -0.42 22.16 24.57
CA LEU A 572 -1.12 21.61 23.40
C LEU A 572 -0.96 22.44 22.11
N GLN A 573 -0.34 23.63 22.17
CA GLN A 573 -0.21 24.52 21.00
C GLN A 573 0.61 23.95 19.83
N HIS A 574 1.49 22.98 20.08
CA HIS A 574 2.35 22.38 19.05
C HIS A 574 1.65 21.29 18.22
N LEU A 575 0.48 20.78 18.66
CA LEU A 575 -0.19 19.65 18.01
C LEU A 575 -0.61 19.88 16.54
N PRO A 576 -1.12 21.07 16.13
CA PRO A 576 -1.44 21.30 14.73
C PRO A 576 -0.19 21.30 13.82
N LYS A 577 0.94 21.82 14.32
CA LYS A 577 2.24 21.78 13.61
C LYS A 577 2.71 20.33 13.45
N LEU A 578 2.61 19.53 14.51
CA LEU A 578 2.99 18.12 14.49
C LEU A 578 2.17 17.32 13.47
N CYS A 579 0.87 17.56 13.37
CA CYS A 579 0.04 16.94 12.33
C CYS A 579 0.29 17.47 10.91
N ALA A 580 0.71 18.74 10.76
CA ALA A 580 1.13 19.27 9.46
C ALA A 580 2.46 18.63 8.99
N GLU A 581 3.42 18.39 9.91
CA GLU A 581 4.63 17.62 9.63
C GLU A 581 4.27 16.20 9.16
N LEU A 582 3.47 15.46 9.93
CA LEU A 582 3.03 14.10 9.56
C LEU A 582 2.31 14.05 8.19
N LEU A 583 1.52 15.07 7.84
CA LEU A 583 0.84 15.14 6.56
C LEU A 583 1.83 15.39 5.39
N LEU A 584 2.86 16.23 5.61
CA LEU A 584 3.97 16.41 4.66
C LEU A 584 4.82 15.15 4.48
N ASP A 585 4.98 14.37 5.54
CA ASP A 585 5.69 13.08 5.55
C ASP A 585 4.86 11.94 4.92
N GLY A 586 3.65 12.23 4.42
CA GLY A 586 2.81 11.29 3.68
C GLY A 586 1.81 10.48 4.51
N PHE A 587 1.62 10.78 5.80
CA PHE A 587 0.61 10.12 6.62
C PHE A 587 -0.79 10.71 6.39
N PRO A 588 -1.83 9.89 6.18
CA PRO A 588 -3.19 10.38 5.97
C PRO A 588 -3.80 10.92 7.28
N LEU A 589 -4.49 12.06 7.20
CA LEU A 589 -5.20 12.69 8.31
C LEU A 589 -6.72 12.72 8.07
N GLU A 590 -7.52 12.49 9.10
CA GLU A 590 -8.98 12.57 8.99
C GLU A 590 -9.47 14.02 8.85
N LEU A 591 -10.18 14.31 7.76
CA LEU A 591 -10.83 15.59 7.48
C LEU A 591 -12.26 15.62 8.01
N VAL A 592 -13.02 14.54 7.83
CA VAL A 592 -14.42 14.43 8.25
C VAL A 592 -14.61 13.19 9.12
N ASP A 593 -15.02 13.41 10.37
CA ASP A 593 -15.48 12.35 11.28
C ASP A 593 -16.91 11.97 10.89
N GLY A 594 -17.09 10.85 10.19
CA GLY A 594 -18.40 10.37 9.75
C GLY A 594 -19.17 9.55 10.79
N ASP A 595 -18.56 9.22 11.94
CA ASP A 595 -19.29 8.68 13.11
C ASP A 595 -20.11 9.80 13.76
N ALA A 596 -19.50 10.99 13.89
CA ALA A 596 -20.15 12.20 14.41
C ALA A 596 -20.85 13.04 13.32
N SER A 597 -20.59 12.76 12.04
CA SER A 597 -20.96 13.58 10.89
C SER A 597 -20.50 15.04 11.08
N ASN A 598 -19.23 15.24 11.48
CA ASN A 598 -18.69 16.53 11.89
C ASN A 598 -17.30 16.80 11.31
N ILE A 599 -17.07 18.05 10.92
CA ILE A 599 -15.75 18.56 10.52
C ILE A 599 -15.19 19.35 11.71
N PRO A 600 -14.05 18.95 12.31
CA PRO A 600 -13.43 19.72 13.39
C PRO A 600 -12.71 20.94 12.81
N LEU A 601 -13.48 21.97 12.47
CA LEU A 601 -13.05 23.08 11.61
C LEU A 601 -11.89 23.90 12.16
N ARG A 602 -11.73 24.02 13.49
CA ARG A 602 -10.57 24.73 14.04
C ARG A 602 -9.33 23.86 13.91
N TRP A 603 -9.40 22.61 14.36
CA TRP A 603 -8.34 21.62 14.18
C TRP A 603 -7.85 21.52 12.72
N VAL A 604 -8.76 21.28 11.78
CA VAL A 604 -8.44 21.18 10.35
C VAL A 604 -7.90 22.50 9.80
N SER A 605 -8.49 23.65 10.16
CA SER A 605 -7.99 24.96 9.70
C SER A 605 -6.64 25.32 10.29
N ASP A 606 -6.32 24.87 11.50
CA ASP A 606 -5.04 25.17 12.16
C ASP A 606 -3.93 24.26 11.59
N VAL A 607 -4.22 22.99 11.28
CA VAL A 607 -3.31 22.10 10.53
C VAL A 607 -3.12 22.60 9.09
N LEU A 608 -4.21 22.88 8.36
CA LEU A 608 -4.16 23.33 6.97
C LEU A 608 -3.81 24.82 6.81
N SER A 609 -3.72 25.60 7.90
CA SER A 609 -3.08 26.93 7.86
C SER A 609 -1.59 26.84 7.43
N GLN A 610 -1.02 25.63 7.51
CA GLN A 610 0.34 25.32 7.09
C GLN A 610 0.43 24.78 5.64
N LEU A 611 -0.68 24.45 4.95
CA LEU A 611 -0.69 23.55 3.75
C LEU A 611 -1.83 23.84 2.71
N ILE A 612 -1.73 23.39 1.44
CA ILE A 612 -2.69 23.66 0.32
C ILE A 612 -3.01 22.38 -0.49
N THR A 613 -4.28 22.11 -0.85
CA THR A 613 -4.80 20.72 -1.04
C THR A 613 -6.09 20.54 -1.94
N VAL A 614 -6.37 19.39 -2.63
CA VAL A 614 -7.55 19.02 -3.50
C VAL A 614 -8.09 17.53 -3.33
N LEU A 615 -9.32 17.16 -3.77
CA LEU A 615 -10.17 16.08 -3.16
C LEU A 615 -10.82 15.01 -4.14
N GLY A 616 -11.22 13.77 -3.73
CA GLY A 616 -11.95 12.73 -4.54
C GLY A 616 -13.01 11.80 -3.84
N VAL A 617 -13.77 10.96 -4.60
CA VAL A 617 -15.00 10.20 -4.16
C VAL A 617 -14.85 8.66 -4.12
N GLN A 618 -15.56 8.04 -3.16
CA GLN A 618 -15.82 6.62 -2.87
C GLN A 618 -16.25 5.74 -4.08
N GLY A 619 -16.18 4.39 -4.09
CA GLY A 619 -15.90 3.43 -2.97
C GLY A 619 -15.35 2.05 -3.34
N THR A 620 -15.16 1.81 -4.62
CA THR A 620 -15.39 0.54 -5.33
C THR A 620 -14.06 -0.10 -5.74
N GLY A 621 -13.12 -0.14 -4.79
CA GLY A 621 -11.70 -0.38 -5.07
C GLY A 621 -10.87 0.88 -5.31
N LYS A 622 -11.35 2.08 -4.89
CA LYS A 622 -10.62 3.34 -5.15
C LYS A 622 -9.48 3.68 -4.18
N SER A 623 -9.46 3.14 -2.96
CA SER A 623 -8.27 3.21 -2.08
C SER A 623 -7.13 2.39 -2.72
N THR A 624 -7.46 1.21 -3.26
CA THR A 624 -6.56 0.41 -4.12
C THR A 624 -6.12 1.19 -5.37
N LEU A 625 -7.05 1.82 -6.09
CA LEU A 625 -6.75 2.63 -7.28
C LEU A 625 -5.74 3.75 -6.95
N LEU A 626 -5.97 4.50 -5.87
CA LEU A 626 -5.08 5.59 -5.44
C LEU A 626 -3.71 5.07 -4.98
N ASN A 627 -3.69 3.98 -4.21
CA ASN A 627 -2.45 3.33 -3.76
C ASN A 627 -1.63 2.76 -4.95
N THR A 628 -2.28 2.32 -6.04
CA THR A 628 -1.63 1.90 -7.29
C THR A 628 -1.18 3.09 -8.13
N MET A 629 -2.01 4.14 -8.23
CA MET A 629 -1.76 5.31 -9.07
C MET A 629 -0.61 6.17 -8.53
N PHE A 630 -0.54 6.34 -7.21
CA PHE A 630 0.39 7.27 -6.56
C PHE A 630 1.35 6.63 -5.56
N GLY A 631 1.30 5.31 -5.34
CA GLY A 631 2.16 4.61 -4.38
C GLY A 631 1.80 4.84 -2.90
N VAL A 632 0.69 5.54 -2.63
CA VAL A 632 0.27 5.96 -1.28
C VAL A 632 -0.27 4.81 -0.42
N GLN A 633 -0.36 5.03 0.90
CA GLN A 633 -0.71 4.01 1.91
C GLN A 633 -2.09 4.22 2.58
N PHE A 634 -3.14 4.57 1.81
CA PHE A 634 -4.51 4.58 2.36
C PHE A 634 -4.90 3.19 2.89
N ALA A 635 -5.80 3.15 3.88
CA ALA A 635 -6.29 1.90 4.44
C ALA A 635 -7.10 1.12 3.39
N VAL A 636 -6.85 -0.20 3.29
CA VAL A 636 -7.58 -1.10 2.41
C VAL A 636 -7.92 -2.35 3.21
N SER A 637 -9.16 -2.43 3.71
CA SER A 637 -9.62 -3.61 4.45
C SER A 637 -11.14 -3.70 4.46
N SER A 638 -11.67 -4.88 4.17
CA SER A 638 -13.07 -5.22 4.37
C SER A 638 -13.45 -5.09 5.85
N GLY A 639 -14.57 -4.41 6.13
CA GLY A 639 -15.12 -4.27 7.49
C GLY A 639 -14.55 -3.14 8.36
N ARG A 640 -13.57 -2.35 7.90
CA ARG A 640 -13.26 -1.05 8.55
C ARG A 640 -14.21 0.02 8.02
N CYS A 641 -15.47 -0.07 8.43
CA CYS A 641 -16.51 0.89 8.04
C CYS A 641 -16.46 2.16 8.91
N THR A 642 -15.30 2.81 9.00
CA THR A 642 -15.22 4.19 9.51
C THR A 642 -15.74 5.13 8.45
N ARG A 643 -16.90 5.74 8.69
CA ARG A 643 -17.42 6.77 7.77
C ARG A 643 -16.53 7.99 7.87
N GLY A 644 -16.18 8.62 6.76
CA GLY A 644 -15.36 9.84 6.79
C GLY A 644 -14.70 10.21 5.47
N ALA A 645 -13.76 11.16 5.59
CA ALA A 645 -12.86 11.55 4.51
C ALA A 645 -11.44 11.70 5.08
N PHE A 646 -10.45 11.15 4.39
CA PHE A 646 -9.04 11.15 4.80
C PHE A 646 -8.20 11.85 3.74
N MET A 647 -7.31 12.75 4.17
CA MET A 647 -6.50 13.58 3.30
C MET A 647 -5.01 13.24 3.41
N LEU A 648 -4.31 13.19 2.28
CA LEU A 648 -2.88 12.88 2.18
C LEU A 648 -2.22 13.84 1.19
N LEU A 649 -1.02 14.34 1.51
CA LEU A 649 -0.24 15.21 0.63
C LEU A 649 0.84 14.46 -0.15
N ILE A 650 1.02 14.88 -1.40
CA ILE A 650 2.09 14.47 -2.29
C ILE A 650 2.86 15.73 -2.72
N LYS A 651 4.17 15.71 -2.51
CA LYS A 651 5.09 16.76 -2.96
C LYS A 651 5.29 16.68 -4.47
N ILE A 652 5.37 17.84 -5.12
CA ILE A 652 5.69 17.96 -6.55
C ILE A 652 7.14 18.47 -6.68
N ASN A 653 7.94 17.84 -7.54
CA ASN A 653 9.33 18.27 -7.77
C ASN A 653 9.39 19.53 -8.63
N GLU A 654 10.40 20.36 -8.43
CA GLU A 654 10.62 21.68 -9.06
C GLU A 654 10.45 21.68 -10.58
N ASP A 655 10.91 20.63 -11.26
CA ASP A 655 10.74 20.47 -12.71
C ASP A 655 9.26 20.33 -13.12
N THR A 656 8.49 19.61 -12.31
CA THR A 656 7.06 19.38 -12.52
C THR A 656 6.21 20.54 -11.99
N LYS A 657 6.66 21.26 -10.95
CA LYS A 657 5.99 22.46 -10.40
C LYS A 657 5.80 23.53 -11.47
N LYS A 658 6.81 23.77 -12.32
CA LYS A 658 6.73 24.72 -13.44
C LYS A 658 5.64 24.38 -14.45
N VAL A 659 5.20 23.12 -14.52
CA VAL A 659 4.21 22.62 -15.47
C VAL A 659 2.81 22.51 -14.86
N LEU A 660 2.72 22.23 -13.55
CA LEU A 660 1.45 22.13 -12.81
C LEU A 660 1.04 23.40 -12.05
N ASN A 661 1.96 24.36 -11.92
CA ASN A 661 1.79 25.60 -11.16
C ASN A 661 1.35 25.40 -9.69
N CYS A 662 1.82 24.33 -9.05
CA CYS A 662 1.57 24.02 -7.65
C CYS A 662 2.73 23.25 -7.00
N ASP A 663 2.95 23.47 -5.70
CA ASP A 663 4.01 22.82 -4.91
C ASP A 663 3.63 21.41 -4.43
N PHE A 664 2.33 21.19 -4.24
CA PHE A 664 1.75 20.00 -3.63
C PHE A 664 0.45 19.62 -4.34
N MET A 665 0.20 18.32 -4.40
CA MET A 665 -1.09 17.74 -4.73
C MET A 665 -1.62 17.04 -3.48
N LEU A 666 -2.88 17.24 -3.12
CA LEU A 666 -3.53 16.37 -2.14
C LEU A 666 -4.32 15.30 -2.86
N ILE A 667 -4.47 14.17 -2.19
CA ILE A 667 -5.49 13.18 -2.45
C ILE A 667 -6.38 13.13 -1.23
N ILE A 668 -7.70 13.12 -1.43
CA ILE A 668 -8.63 12.67 -0.39
C ILE A 668 -9.34 11.43 -0.84
N ASP A 669 -9.33 10.46 0.07
CA ASP A 669 -10.15 9.28 -0.01
C ASP A 669 -11.40 9.44 0.87
N THR A 670 -12.51 8.84 0.45
CA THR A 670 -13.81 8.91 1.15
C THR A 670 -14.38 7.52 1.42
N GLU A 671 -14.91 7.35 2.62
CA GLU A 671 -15.45 6.10 3.16
C GLU A 671 -16.86 6.30 3.74
N GLY A 672 -17.76 5.33 3.55
CA GLY A 672 -19.03 5.24 4.27
C GLY A 672 -20.33 5.70 3.59
N LEU A 673 -20.30 6.36 2.42
CA LEU A 673 -21.49 6.59 1.57
C LEU A 673 -22.24 5.27 1.30
N LYS A 674 -23.56 5.23 1.52
CA LYS A 674 -24.45 4.08 1.26
C LYS A 674 -23.93 2.70 1.71
N SER A 675 -23.25 2.61 2.85
CA SER A 675 -22.93 1.29 3.44
C SER A 675 -24.21 0.47 3.68
N SER A 676 -24.24 -0.78 3.19
CA SER A 676 -25.39 -1.68 3.30
C SER A 676 -25.80 -1.97 4.75
N GLU A 677 -24.82 -1.97 5.65
CA GLU A 677 -24.96 -2.01 7.12
C GLU A 677 -25.86 -0.89 7.67
N LEU A 678 -25.94 0.26 6.99
CA LEU A 678 -26.63 1.48 7.43
C LEU A 678 -27.87 1.84 6.60
N ALA A 679 -28.25 1.00 5.63
CA ALA A 679 -29.51 1.16 4.88
C ALA A 679 -30.77 1.12 5.76
N GLN A 680 -30.63 0.71 7.03
CA GLN A 680 -31.68 0.69 8.06
C GLN A 680 -31.76 1.97 8.92
N LEU A 681 -31.03 3.04 8.60
CA LEU A 681 -31.11 4.34 9.29
C LEU A 681 -31.81 5.40 8.42
N ASP A 682 -32.90 5.97 8.94
CA ASP A 682 -33.85 6.83 8.21
C ASP A 682 -33.26 8.11 7.56
N ASN A 683 -32.02 8.50 7.91
CA ASN A 683 -31.39 9.74 7.43
C ASN A 683 -30.06 9.54 6.67
N SER A 684 -29.67 8.31 6.31
CA SER A 684 -28.38 8.02 5.65
C SER A 684 -28.12 8.88 4.40
N TYR A 685 -29.13 9.00 3.54
CA TYR A 685 -29.10 9.75 2.29
C TYR A 685 -28.77 11.24 2.44
N GLU A 686 -29.19 11.91 3.52
CA GLU A 686 -28.88 13.33 3.71
C GLU A 686 -27.38 13.52 4.00
N HIS A 687 -26.83 12.68 4.87
CA HIS A 687 -25.40 12.72 5.21
C HIS A 687 -24.51 12.41 4.00
N ASP A 688 -24.90 11.42 3.20
CA ASP A 688 -24.14 11.03 2.02
C ASP A 688 -24.10 12.16 0.97
N ASN A 689 -25.22 12.89 0.81
CA ASN A 689 -25.29 14.09 0.00
C ASN A 689 -24.45 15.25 0.56
N GLU A 690 -24.40 15.44 1.88
CA GLU A 690 -23.56 16.46 2.53
C GLU A 690 -22.07 16.17 2.34
N LEU A 691 -21.64 14.94 2.60
CA LEU A 691 -20.28 14.49 2.39
C LEU A 691 -19.88 14.68 0.92
N ALA A 692 -20.67 14.16 -0.04
CA ALA A 692 -20.40 14.33 -1.47
C ALA A 692 -20.36 15.82 -1.90
N THR A 693 -21.24 16.67 -1.36
CA THR A 693 -21.24 18.12 -1.67
C THR A 693 -19.98 18.82 -1.17
N LEU A 694 -19.49 18.49 0.03
CA LEU A 694 -18.23 19.00 0.57
C LEU A 694 -17.04 18.51 -0.27
N VAL A 695 -17.02 17.21 -0.51
CA VAL A 695 -16.00 16.46 -1.23
C VAL A 695 -15.76 17.10 -2.60
N VAL A 696 -16.81 17.16 -3.42
CA VAL A 696 -16.80 17.78 -4.75
C VAL A 696 -16.48 19.28 -4.71
N GLY A 697 -16.89 20.01 -3.68
CA GLY A 697 -16.71 21.48 -3.60
C GLY A 697 -15.28 21.94 -3.32
N LEU A 698 -14.45 21.05 -2.79
CA LEU A 698 -13.02 21.26 -2.55
C LEU A 698 -12.13 20.65 -3.66
N SER A 699 -12.71 19.86 -4.57
CA SER A 699 -12.03 19.26 -5.73
C SER A 699 -11.87 20.23 -6.90
N ASP A 700 -10.69 20.23 -7.54
CA ASP A 700 -10.55 20.69 -8.94
C ASP A 700 -10.90 19.54 -9.92
N VAL A 701 -10.47 18.30 -9.61
CA VAL A 701 -10.83 17.07 -10.33
C VAL A 701 -11.43 16.06 -9.35
N THR A 702 -12.60 15.51 -9.67
CA THR A 702 -13.27 14.44 -8.92
C THR A 702 -13.11 13.10 -9.65
N ILE A 703 -12.82 12.02 -8.94
CA ILE A 703 -12.89 10.65 -9.49
C ILE A 703 -14.13 9.99 -8.91
N VAL A 704 -15.01 9.46 -9.77
CA VAL A 704 -16.18 8.65 -9.38
C VAL A 704 -15.95 7.23 -9.86
N ASN A 705 -15.66 6.34 -8.92
CA ASN A 705 -15.33 4.95 -9.20
C ASN A 705 -16.62 4.09 -9.09
N ILE A 706 -16.87 3.23 -10.07
CA ILE A 706 -18.10 2.43 -10.22
C ILE A 706 -17.67 0.97 -10.41
N ALA A 707 -18.20 0.03 -9.63
CA ALA A 707 -17.90 -1.40 -9.77
C ALA A 707 -19.08 -2.13 -10.44
N MET A 708 -18.77 -2.92 -11.48
CA MET A 708 -19.73 -3.75 -12.23
C MET A 708 -20.88 -2.98 -12.91
N GLU A 709 -21.58 -3.67 -13.81
CA GLU A 709 -22.73 -3.16 -14.59
C GLU A 709 -24.05 -3.16 -13.78
N ASN A 710 -23.98 -3.03 -12.44
CA ASN A 710 -25.15 -3.04 -11.56
C ASN A 710 -25.89 -1.70 -11.59
N SER A 711 -26.87 -1.61 -12.50
CA SER A 711 -27.66 -0.39 -12.73
C SER A 711 -28.33 0.29 -11.50
N PRO A 712 -28.73 -0.39 -10.40
CA PRO A 712 -29.37 0.30 -9.27
C PRO A 712 -28.39 1.13 -8.44
N GLU A 713 -27.28 0.52 -8.01
CA GLU A 713 -26.26 1.15 -7.16
C GLU A 713 -25.57 2.31 -7.89
N MET A 714 -25.37 2.14 -9.20
CA MET A 714 -24.87 3.18 -10.09
C MET A 714 -25.80 4.40 -10.11
N LYS A 715 -27.11 4.21 -10.33
CA LYS A 715 -28.09 5.33 -10.34
C LYS A 715 -28.11 6.08 -9.01
N ASP A 716 -28.01 5.35 -7.92
CA ASP A 716 -27.99 5.88 -6.55
C ASP A 716 -26.78 6.78 -6.28
N ILE A 717 -25.57 6.34 -6.63
CA ILE A 717 -24.34 7.13 -6.46
C ILE A 717 -24.37 8.34 -7.39
N LEU A 718 -24.80 8.17 -8.64
CA LEU A 718 -24.89 9.26 -9.62
C LEU A 718 -25.88 10.35 -9.19
N GLN A 719 -27.02 10.01 -8.56
CA GLN A 719 -27.94 11.02 -8.01
C GLN A 719 -27.28 11.88 -6.93
N ILE A 720 -26.54 11.27 -6.00
CA ILE A 720 -25.81 11.97 -4.94
C ILE A 720 -24.78 12.94 -5.54
N VAL A 721 -24.02 12.46 -6.54
CA VAL A 721 -23.00 13.23 -7.26
C VAL A 721 -23.61 14.37 -8.09
N VAL A 722 -24.72 14.13 -8.78
CA VAL A 722 -25.47 15.17 -9.54
C VAL A 722 -25.99 16.27 -8.61
N HIS A 723 -26.51 15.94 -7.43
CA HIS A 723 -26.90 16.94 -6.43
C HIS A 723 -25.70 17.77 -5.94
N ALA A 724 -24.52 17.17 -5.75
CA ALA A 724 -23.31 17.90 -5.41
C ALA A 724 -22.90 18.89 -6.52
N PHE A 725 -22.89 18.47 -7.79
CA PHE A 725 -22.56 19.33 -8.93
C PHE A 725 -23.57 20.48 -9.13
N LEU A 726 -24.88 20.22 -9.02
CA LEU A 726 -25.94 21.25 -9.08
C LEU A 726 -25.78 22.34 -8.01
N ARG A 727 -25.24 21.99 -6.85
CA ARG A 727 -24.92 22.93 -5.77
C ARG A 727 -23.61 23.67 -6.04
N MET A 728 -22.62 23.03 -6.67
CA MET A 728 -21.38 23.72 -7.03
C MET A 728 -21.56 24.76 -8.13
N LYS A 729 -22.47 24.52 -9.08
CA LYS A 729 -22.83 25.53 -10.09
C LYS A 729 -23.35 26.83 -9.47
N GLU A 730 -24.15 26.77 -8.39
CA GLU A 730 -24.64 27.98 -7.68
C GLU A 730 -23.51 28.84 -7.12
N VAL A 731 -22.36 28.24 -6.83
CA VAL A 731 -21.21 28.92 -6.20
C VAL A 731 -20.18 29.38 -7.22
N GLY A 732 -20.53 29.33 -8.51
CA GLY A 732 -19.69 29.73 -9.63
C GLY A 732 -18.68 28.66 -10.07
N LYS A 733 -18.75 27.44 -9.53
CA LYS A 733 -17.82 26.35 -9.83
C LYS A 733 -18.42 25.33 -10.79
N LYS A 734 -17.63 24.92 -11.79
CA LYS A 734 -17.83 23.68 -12.55
C LYS A 734 -16.64 22.77 -12.28
N PRO A 735 -16.73 21.81 -11.34
CA PRO A 735 -15.64 20.85 -11.13
C PRO A 735 -15.50 19.91 -12.32
N LYS A 736 -14.28 19.42 -12.56
CA LYS A 736 -14.03 18.35 -13.54
C LYS A 736 -14.28 16.99 -12.89
N CYS A 737 -14.73 15.99 -13.64
CA CYS A 737 -14.96 14.64 -13.12
C CYS A 737 -14.56 13.57 -14.13
N VAL A 738 -14.02 12.46 -13.62
CA VAL A 738 -13.71 11.25 -14.38
C VAL A 738 -14.46 10.07 -13.78
N PHE A 739 -15.20 9.34 -14.60
CA PHE A 739 -15.85 8.08 -14.23
C PHE A 739 -14.92 6.92 -14.53
N VAL A 740 -14.74 6.04 -13.54
CA VAL A 740 -13.87 4.85 -13.63
C VAL A 740 -14.70 3.61 -13.37
N HIS A 741 -14.88 2.77 -14.38
CA HIS A 741 -15.61 1.51 -14.32
C HIS A 741 -14.63 0.36 -14.06
N GLN A 742 -14.74 -0.31 -12.91
CA GLN A 742 -13.87 -1.44 -12.54
C GLN A 742 -14.47 -2.80 -12.92
N ASN A 743 -13.58 -3.78 -13.14
CA ASN A 743 -13.87 -5.18 -13.49
C ASN A 743 -14.48 -5.37 -14.89
N VAL A 744 -14.16 -4.50 -15.86
CA VAL A 744 -14.72 -4.57 -17.22
C VAL A 744 -13.81 -5.42 -18.13
N SER A 745 -14.20 -6.66 -18.38
CA SER A 745 -13.32 -7.73 -18.89
C SER A 745 -13.31 -7.91 -20.42
N SER A 746 -13.31 -6.83 -21.22
CA SER A 746 -13.39 -6.93 -22.68
C SER A 746 -12.57 -5.91 -23.45
N VAL A 747 -11.77 -6.39 -24.42
CA VAL A 747 -11.11 -5.54 -25.43
C VAL A 747 -12.14 -4.79 -26.30
N SER A 748 -13.30 -5.42 -26.55
CA SER A 748 -14.42 -4.80 -27.28
C SER A 748 -15.21 -3.77 -26.45
N ALA A 749 -14.84 -3.55 -25.19
CA ALA A 749 -15.50 -2.56 -24.34
C ALA A 749 -15.49 -1.18 -25.02
N HIS A 750 -14.35 -0.70 -25.52
CA HIS A 750 -14.25 0.65 -26.07
C HIS A 750 -15.24 0.94 -27.22
N GLU A 751 -15.51 -0.04 -28.09
CA GLU A 751 -16.51 0.08 -29.17
C GLU A 751 -17.95 -0.12 -28.69
N LYS A 752 -18.22 -1.12 -27.84
CA LYS A 752 -19.58 -1.34 -27.28
C LYS A 752 -20.03 -0.16 -26.42
N ASN A 753 -19.09 0.40 -25.67
CA ASN A 753 -19.27 1.58 -24.81
C ASN A 753 -19.71 2.83 -25.57
N LEU A 754 -19.65 2.91 -26.91
CA LEU A 754 -20.20 4.07 -27.63
C LEU A 754 -21.73 4.18 -27.48
N ARG A 755 -22.44 3.06 -27.26
CA ARG A 755 -23.84 3.06 -26.82
C ARG A 755 -23.96 3.33 -25.33
N ASP A 756 -23.15 2.69 -24.50
CA ASP A 756 -23.30 2.79 -23.04
C ASP A 756 -22.88 4.17 -22.49
N ARG A 757 -21.92 4.85 -23.13
CA ARG A 757 -21.57 6.27 -22.87
C ARG A 757 -22.72 7.22 -23.22
N LYS A 758 -23.46 6.96 -24.29
CA LYS A 758 -24.66 7.74 -24.65
C LYS A 758 -25.79 7.48 -23.65
N LEU A 759 -26.05 6.21 -23.34
CA LEU A 759 -27.04 5.82 -22.33
C LEU A 759 -26.71 6.39 -20.94
N LEU A 760 -25.43 6.42 -20.56
CA LEU A 760 -24.95 7.05 -19.33
C LEU A 760 -25.20 8.56 -19.34
N LEU A 761 -24.86 9.26 -20.42
CA LEU A 761 -25.12 10.69 -20.55
C LEU A 761 -26.63 10.99 -20.53
N GLU A 762 -27.46 10.17 -21.16
CA GLU A 762 -28.92 10.26 -21.11
C GLU A 762 -29.43 10.10 -19.67
N GLN A 763 -28.99 9.07 -18.95
CA GLN A 763 -29.32 8.86 -17.53
C GLN A 763 -28.84 10.03 -16.63
N LEU A 764 -27.64 10.57 -16.87
CA LEU A 764 -27.13 11.74 -16.15
C LEU A 764 -27.96 12.99 -16.45
N ASN A 765 -28.43 13.17 -17.69
CA ASN A 765 -29.33 14.27 -18.06
C ASN A 765 -30.70 14.13 -17.35
N GLU A 766 -31.29 12.92 -17.32
CA GLU A 766 -32.53 12.64 -16.60
C GLU A 766 -32.40 12.92 -15.09
N MET A 767 -31.32 12.43 -14.46
CA MET A 767 -31.03 12.70 -13.05
C MET A 767 -30.81 14.19 -12.79
N THR A 768 -30.11 14.89 -13.68
CA THR A 768 -29.89 16.34 -13.57
C THR A 768 -31.22 17.09 -13.62
N GLN A 769 -32.13 16.72 -14.53
CA GLN A 769 -33.47 17.31 -14.60
C GLN A 769 -34.32 16.99 -13.36
N ALA A 770 -34.24 15.77 -12.81
CA ALA A 770 -34.95 15.38 -11.60
C ALA A 770 -34.45 16.18 -10.37
N ALA A 771 -33.13 16.20 -10.16
CA ALA A 771 -32.49 16.95 -9.09
C ALA A 771 -32.71 18.47 -9.23
N ALA A 772 -32.66 19.01 -10.45
CA ALA A 772 -33.00 20.40 -10.77
C ALA A 772 -34.45 20.73 -10.40
N LYS A 773 -35.43 19.87 -10.74
CA LYS A 773 -36.84 20.05 -10.32
C LYS A 773 -36.99 20.04 -8.79
N MET A 774 -36.32 19.12 -8.10
CA MET A 774 -36.34 19.04 -6.62
C MET A 774 -35.77 20.30 -5.96
N GLU A 775 -34.67 20.86 -6.50
CA GLU A 775 -34.06 22.09 -5.98
C GLU A 775 -34.76 23.38 -6.48
N LYS A 776 -35.62 23.28 -7.49
CA LYS A 776 -36.30 24.37 -8.24
C LYS A 776 -35.37 25.23 -9.12
N LYS A 777 -34.56 24.56 -9.94
CA LYS A 777 -33.53 25.12 -10.85
C LYS A 777 -33.69 24.57 -12.28
N GLU A 778 -34.90 24.60 -12.82
CA GLU A 778 -35.30 23.98 -14.11
C GLU A 778 -34.59 24.54 -15.37
N GLU A 779 -33.77 25.58 -15.18
CA GLU A 779 -32.79 26.08 -16.15
C GLU A 779 -31.66 25.09 -16.50
N ASN A 780 -31.39 24.11 -15.64
CA ASN A 780 -30.40 23.06 -15.89
C ASN A 780 -31.10 21.84 -16.53
N LYS A 781 -30.76 21.55 -17.80
CA LYS A 781 -31.44 20.51 -18.61
C LYS A 781 -30.52 19.34 -18.98
N SER A 782 -29.22 19.55 -18.92
CA SER A 782 -28.18 18.58 -19.24
C SER A 782 -27.10 18.53 -18.15
N PHE A 783 -26.39 17.41 -18.08
CA PHE A 783 -25.30 17.22 -17.12
C PHE A 783 -24.10 18.16 -17.40
N THR A 784 -23.86 18.50 -18.67
CA THR A 784 -22.83 19.48 -19.09
C THR A 784 -23.19 20.93 -18.70
N ASP A 785 -24.45 21.22 -18.36
CA ASP A 785 -24.82 22.51 -17.77
C ASP A 785 -24.19 22.69 -16.38
N VAL A 786 -24.02 21.60 -15.61
CA VAL A 786 -23.58 21.60 -14.20
C VAL A 786 -22.14 21.18 -14.00
N MET A 787 -21.54 20.50 -14.96
CA MET A 787 -20.21 19.90 -14.85
C MET A 787 -19.43 20.01 -16.17
N GLU A 788 -18.10 20.06 -16.11
CA GLU A 788 -17.24 20.00 -17.30
C GLU A 788 -16.96 18.52 -17.66
N TYR A 789 -17.77 17.96 -18.57
CA TYR A 789 -17.75 16.53 -18.92
C TYR A 789 -17.55 16.30 -20.42
N SER A 790 -16.69 15.33 -20.75
CA SER A 790 -16.48 14.80 -22.10
C SER A 790 -16.80 13.30 -22.10
N PRO A 791 -17.73 12.80 -22.94
CA PRO A 791 -18.03 11.38 -23.02
C PRO A 791 -16.85 10.51 -23.47
N ASP A 792 -15.94 11.08 -24.26
CA ASP A 792 -14.83 10.34 -24.89
C ASP A 792 -13.64 10.17 -23.94
N THR A 793 -13.31 11.22 -23.16
CA THR A 793 -12.16 11.24 -22.23
C THR A 793 -12.55 11.04 -20.77
N GLY A 794 -13.81 11.29 -20.41
CA GLY A 794 -14.32 11.22 -19.03
C GLY A 794 -14.74 9.83 -18.54
N ASN A 795 -14.65 8.79 -19.38
CA ASN A 795 -15.05 7.42 -19.01
C ASN A 795 -13.91 6.41 -19.26
N TRP A 796 -13.39 5.87 -18.17
CA TRP A 796 -12.30 4.90 -18.12
C TRP A 796 -12.83 3.53 -17.71
N TYR A 797 -12.33 2.47 -18.36
CA TYR A 797 -12.77 1.10 -18.14
C TYR A 797 -11.53 0.28 -17.77
N ILE A 798 -11.48 -0.21 -16.55
CA ILE A 798 -10.32 -0.87 -15.96
C ILE A 798 -10.67 -2.34 -15.67
N LEU A 799 -9.71 -3.22 -15.97
CA LEU A 799 -9.79 -4.66 -15.72
C LEU A 799 -9.93 -4.98 -14.22
N GLY A 800 -10.08 -6.26 -13.87
CA GLY A 800 -9.96 -6.71 -12.49
C GLY A 800 -8.51 -6.63 -11.99
N LEU A 801 -8.34 -6.36 -10.69
CA LEU A 801 -7.04 -6.22 -10.05
C LEU A 801 -6.16 -7.49 -10.19
N TRP A 802 -6.76 -8.66 -10.05
CA TRP A 802 -6.05 -9.94 -10.01
C TRP A 802 -6.02 -10.63 -11.38
N ASN A 803 -4.87 -11.19 -11.76
CA ASN A 803 -4.73 -12.03 -12.94
C ASN A 803 -4.91 -13.52 -12.58
N GLY A 804 -6.17 -13.92 -12.39
CA GLY A 804 -6.55 -15.28 -11.97
C GLY A 804 -7.24 -15.30 -10.61
N ASN A 805 -7.25 -16.46 -9.96
CA ASN A 805 -7.92 -16.67 -8.67
C ASN A 805 -6.97 -16.39 -7.48
N PRO A 806 -7.28 -15.44 -6.57
CA PRO A 806 -6.58 -15.30 -5.29
C PRO A 806 -6.64 -16.61 -4.46
N PRO A 807 -5.67 -16.84 -3.55
CA PRO A 807 -4.64 -15.91 -3.08
C PRO A 807 -3.30 -15.94 -3.84
N MET A 808 -3.10 -16.90 -4.74
CA MET A 808 -1.85 -17.04 -5.52
C MET A 808 -1.81 -16.22 -6.81
N ALA A 809 -2.91 -15.59 -7.23
CA ALA A 809 -2.92 -14.71 -8.38
C ALA A 809 -2.04 -13.45 -8.15
N PRO A 810 -1.21 -13.05 -9.13
CA PRO A 810 -0.54 -11.75 -9.11
C PRO A 810 -1.48 -10.63 -9.57
N VAL A 811 -1.08 -9.38 -9.37
CA VAL A 811 -1.77 -8.22 -9.96
C VAL A 811 -1.70 -8.26 -11.48
N ASN A 812 -2.78 -7.83 -12.12
CA ASN A 812 -2.91 -7.79 -13.57
C ASN A 812 -2.10 -6.63 -14.17
N ALA A 813 -1.18 -6.93 -15.09
CA ALA A 813 -0.40 -5.91 -15.80
C ALA A 813 -1.30 -4.88 -16.51
N GLY A 814 -2.39 -5.33 -17.15
CA GLY A 814 -3.36 -4.45 -17.80
C GLY A 814 -4.19 -3.60 -16.83
N TYR A 815 -4.29 -3.98 -15.56
CA TYR A 815 -4.81 -3.09 -14.51
C TYR A 815 -3.80 -1.98 -14.23
N SER A 816 -2.55 -2.33 -13.91
CA SER A 816 -1.49 -1.36 -13.60
C SER A 816 -1.28 -0.34 -14.72
N GLU A 817 -1.29 -0.78 -15.97
CA GLU A 817 -1.12 0.09 -17.14
C GLU A 817 -2.33 1.02 -17.36
N ALA A 818 -3.57 0.53 -17.25
CA ALA A 818 -4.75 1.37 -17.36
C ALA A 818 -4.85 2.42 -16.24
N VAL A 819 -4.37 2.08 -15.03
CA VAL A 819 -4.26 3.03 -13.90
C VAL A 819 -3.18 4.08 -14.15
N TYR A 820 -2.08 3.71 -14.82
CA TYR A 820 -1.01 4.64 -15.20
C TYR A 820 -1.46 5.63 -16.28
N GLU A 821 -2.16 5.18 -17.31
CA GLU A 821 -2.75 6.07 -18.31
C GLU A 821 -3.78 7.02 -17.70
N LEU A 822 -4.61 6.53 -16.78
CA LEU A 822 -5.52 7.38 -16.02
C LEU A 822 -4.76 8.43 -15.18
N LYS A 823 -3.61 8.09 -14.59
CA LYS A 823 -2.71 9.04 -13.89
C LYS A 823 -2.27 10.18 -14.82
N LYS A 824 -1.74 9.83 -16.00
CA LYS A 824 -1.28 10.80 -17.01
C LYS A 824 -2.43 11.73 -17.40
N HIS A 825 -3.62 11.17 -17.64
CA HIS A 825 -4.81 11.93 -17.99
C HIS A 825 -5.23 12.91 -16.88
N ILE A 826 -5.28 12.48 -15.61
CA ILE A 826 -5.60 13.36 -14.47
C ILE A 826 -4.59 14.49 -14.35
N ILE A 827 -3.29 14.19 -14.47
CA ILE A 827 -2.22 15.19 -14.45
C ILE A 827 -2.38 16.20 -15.60
N GLN A 828 -2.80 15.76 -16.79
CA GLN A 828 -3.11 16.64 -17.93
C GLN A 828 -4.36 17.51 -17.67
N LEU A 829 -5.41 16.98 -17.03
CA LEU A 829 -6.60 17.75 -16.65
C LEU A 829 -6.26 18.87 -15.64
N LEU A 830 -5.32 18.60 -14.73
CA LEU A 830 -4.81 19.55 -13.73
C LEU A 830 -3.97 20.67 -14.34
N ARG A 831 -3.13 20.37 -15.35
CA ARG A 831 -2.42 21.40 -16.15
C ARG A 831 -3.38 22.38 -16.83
N ASN A 832 -4.56 21.91 -17.19
CA ASN A 832 -5.59 22.67 -17.91
C ASN A 832 -6.64 23.29 -16.97
N SER A 833 -6.37 23.44 -15.68
CA SER A 833 -7.24 24.14 -14.71
C SER A 833 -6.56 25.40 -14.18
N GLU A 834 -7.34 26.47 -14.01
CA GLU A 834 -6.88 27.64 -13.26
C GLU A 834 -6.63 27.27 -11.80
N SER A 835 -5.50 27.67 -11.24
CA SER A 835 -5.08 27.34 -9.88
C SER A 835 -6.07 27.91 -8.84
N SER A 836 -6.88 27.04 -8.22
CA SER A 836 -7.88 27.45 -7.23
C SER A 836 -7.33 27.32 -5.79
N TYR A 837 -7.39 28.39 -5.00
CA TYR A 837 -6.83 28.38 -3.65
C TYR A 837 -7.71 27.58 -2.68
N PHE A 838 -7.29 26.38 -2.30
CA PHE A 838 -8.01 25.50 -1.37
C PHE A 838 -8.51 26.21 -0.10
N MET A 839 -7.66 27.00 0.57
CA MET A 839 -8.09 27.70 1.79
C MET A 839 -9.16 28.75 1.52
N GLN A 840 -9.15 29.41 0.36
CA GLN A 840 -10.26 30.27 -0.05
C GLN A 840 -11.50 29.43 -0.36
N ASN A 841 -11.37 28.30 -1.06
CA ASN A 841 -12.46 27.38 -1.34
C ASN A 841 -13.13 26.85 -0.06
N LEU A 842 -12.35 26.41 0.92
CA LEU A 842 -12.81 25.91 2.21
C LEU A 842 -13.52 27.03 2.99
N LEU A 843 -12.90 28.20 3.13
CA LEU A 843 -13.50 29.35 3.82
C LEU A 843 -14.75 29.89 3.10
N GLN A 844 -14.80 29.82 1.77
CA GLN A 844 -15.96 30.20 0.96
C GLN A 844 -17.07 29.15 1.08
N PHE A 845 -16.76 27.85 1.03
CA PHE A 845 -17.70 26.76 1.28
C PHE A 845 -18.33 26.85 2.69
N LEU A 846 -17.52 27.17 3.70
CA LEU A 846 -17.98 27.41 5.08
C LEU A 846 -18.80 28.71 5.24
N LYS A 847 -18.65 29.68 4.34
CA LYS A 847 -19.58 30.82 4.20
C LYS A 847 -20.85 30.41 3.42
N LEU A 848 -20.75 29.48 2.47
CA LEU A 848 -21.84 29.02 1.60
C LEU A 848 -22.84 28.09 2.30
N GLY A 849 -22.38 27.28 3.25
CA GLY A 849 -23.26 26.60 4.21
C GLY A 849 -24.19 27.57 4.97
N LYS A 850 -23.79 28.84 5.11
CA LYS A 850 -24.60 29.91 5.71
C LYS A 850 -25.55 30.61 4.72
N THR A 851 -25.33 30.51 3.40
CA THR A 851 -26.21 31.12 2.38
C THR A 851 -27.18 30.15 1.70
N SER A 852 -26.85 28.86 1.55
CA SER A 852 -27.80 27.86 1.00
C SER A 852 -29.11 27.79 1.82
N GLN A 853 -29.03 28.04 3.13
CA GLN A 853 -30.21 28.21 4.00
C GLN A 853 -31.06 29.47 3.70
N LYS A 854 -30.48 30.58 3.22
CA LYS A 854 -31.26 31.80 2.90
C LYS A 854 -32.25 31.55 1.76
N THR A 855 -31.88 30.69 0.81
CA THR A 855 -32.75 30.25 -0.30
C THR A 855 -33.88 29.34 0.19
N ARG A 856 -33.63 28.49 1.20
CA ARG A 856 -34.68 27.72 1.91
C ARG A 856 -35.62 28.62 2.74
N GLN A 857 -35.12 29.66 3.41
CA GLN A 857 -35.95 30.55 4.27
C GLN A 857 -37.01 31.33 3.49
N LYS A 858 -36.72 31.82 2.27
CA LYS A 858 -37.74 32.48 1.41
C LYS A 858 -38.94 31.58 1.10
N LYS A 859 -38.83 30.25 1.20
CA LYS A 859 -39.97 29.31 1.04
C LYS A 859 -40.85 29.23 2.30
N VAL A 860 -40.26 29.10 3.50
CA VAL A 860 -41.05 28.95 4.75
C VAL A 860 -41.87 30.20 5.06
N SER A 861 -41.29 31.39 4.91
CA SER A 861 -41.97 32.67 5.12
C SER A 861 -43.14 32.88 4.14
N LYS A 862 -42.98 32.48 2.87
CA LYS A 862 -44.05 32.58 1.85
C LYS A 862 -45.15 31.53 2.04
N CYS A 863 -44.82 30.30 2.47
CA CYS A 863 -45.84 29.30 2.77
C CYS A 863 -46.70 29.68 4.00
N HIS A 864 -46.11 30.25 5.05
CA HIS A 864 -46.90 30.73 6.21
C HIS A 864 -47.81 31.93 5.86
N PHE A 865 -47.34 32.85 5.01
CA PHE A 865 -48.18 33.97 4.53
C PHE A 865 -49.34 33.51 3.63
N ALA A 866 -49.21 32.40 2.91
CA ALA A 866 -50.28 31.83 2.08
C ALA A 866 -51.37 31.12 2.90
N THR A 867 -51.02 30.51 4.05
CA THR A 867 -52.00 29.87 4.94
C THR A 867 -52.69 30.84 5.91
N SER A 868 -52.12 32.02 6.17
CA SER A 868 -52.75 33.06 7.01
C SER A 868 -53.85 33.88 6.31
N LYS A 869 -54.08 33.69 5.01
CA LYS A 869 -55.20 34.28 4.25
C LYS A 869 -56.30 33.27 3.88
N ARG A 870 -56.27 32.08 4.48
CA ARG A 870 -57.33 31.06 4.42
C ARG A 870 -57.60 30.48 5.82
N LYS A 871 -58.01 31.35 6.73
CA LYS A 871 -58.80 31.07 7.93
C LYS A 871 -59.76 32.22 8.14
#